data_AF-A0A497NI35-F1
#
_entry.id   AF-A0A497NI35-F1
#
_cell.length_a   1.000
_cell.length_b   1.000
_cell.length_c   1.000
_cell.angle_alpha   90.00
_cell.angle_beta   90.00
_cell.angle_gamma   90.00
#
_symmetry.space_group_name_H-M   'P 1'
#
loop_
_entity.id
_entity.type
_entity.pdbx_description
1 polymer ?
#
loop_
_entity_poly.entity_id
_entity_poly.type
_entity_poly.pdbx_seq_one_letter_code
_entity_poly.pdbx_strand_id
1 'polypeptide(L)'
;DKIGSQLAIVIEAFNETPSTPSGYVIAKTDVSDVEGIPTRRYTFLNPSVLSQSTDNVGSQLAITIEAFSETPSTPVGYELAREDVSDFEGIPTRRFTFLNPSVLSRSEDKVGSQLAIVIEAFSETPSTPSGYVLASSNESNVEGIPTKRYTFLKSDVELSRSDDLVGSQLAITIEQFDGTPSTPAGYSIARTQDSDVGGIPTKRYTFLKPSVLSRSEDLVGSQLAIVIEAFNETPATPSGYSLAKTNVSDVEGIVTNRYTFLKPSILSKSEDLIGSQLAIVIEAFDEVPSTPSGYAIAKKDTSDFEGITTQRYTFLNPSILSVSQSFTDASTSITVNAFNRTSAQVDTALSEVTTNHKLISTREDDFEGIETTTFTYELESYDVIDNEQNGLRRVLRTRLLLAAQFYASEVGVTTIAHEINAGTPTTLYLAAFKIDDTASFRKVTETWMEAGQLSENDPITGSDRIRVRTIVWQMVQGSDPSGYVASSIKTDNIEGFKTISVSYYLSADLSVDYVYETTVPFTIPGTVDVQENDFGLASTLNLMLDVSPPVPTLCEAIITEKYTDEVVIDSDVIYQPNKWTGVLIEGIAPSQTPFASTSTYRNHIALSTGGELEGAFRYVQGNQLFAGTTGYIRIDGPIDGVDGYVDPAGTDITANITLTPAFRLEDGTQYYKKVVTQIKVPARG
;
A
#
# COMPACT_ATOMS: atom_id res chain seq x y z
N ASP A 1 59.80 25.79 99.30
CA ASP A 1 59.73 27.20 98.84
C ASP A 1 58.30 27.59 98.47
N LYS A 2 58.01 28.86 98.22
CA LYS A 2 56.77 29.28 97.54
C LYS A 2 57.11 29.71 96.13
N ILE A 3 56.33 29.27 95.15
CA ILE A 3 56.41 29.72 93.76
C ILE A 3 55.00 30.16 93.37
N GLY A 4 54.86 31.45 93.06
CA GLY A 4 53.55 32.08 92.92
C GLY A 4 52.64 31.84 94.13
N SER A 5 51.44 31.32 93.86
CA SER A 5 50.38 31.07 94.85
C SER A 5 50.57 29.78 95.67
N GLN A 6 51.48 28.87 95.28
CA GLN A 6 51.58 27.51 95.87
C GLN A 6 52.92 27.21 96.55
N LEU A 7 52.90 26.20 97.44
CA LEU A 7 54.10 25.65 98.09
C LEU A 7 54.79 24.66 97.15
N ALA A 8 56.10 24.81 96.99
CA ALA A 8 56.97 23.93 96.23
C ALA A 8 57.71 22.97 97.17
N ILE A 9 57.75 21.69 96.80
CA ILE A 9 58.64 20.71 97.42
C ILE A 9 59.98 20.81 96.71
N VAL A 10 61.04 21.00 97.48
CA VAL A 10 62.40 21.08 96.96
C VAL A 10 63.19 19.93 97.55
N ILE A 11 63.82 19.13 96.70
CA ILE A 11 64.68 18.02 97.10
C ILE A 11 66.06 18.23 96.50
N GLU A 12 67.07 18.28 97.35
CA GLU A 12 68.48 18.19 96.95
C GLU A 12 68.86 16.72 96.87
N ALA A 13 69.40 16.29 95.72
CA ALA A 13 69.82 14.92 95.51
C ALA A 13 71.22 14.84 94.92
N PHE A 14 71.99 13.86 95.40
CA PHE A 14 73.34 13.56 94.94
C PHE A 14 73.33 12.26 94.12
N ASN A 15 73.71 12.33 92.84
CA ASN A 15 73.78 11.18 91.92
C ASN A 15 72.51 10.31 91.80
N GLU A 16 71.36 10.82 92.21
CA GLU A 16 70.06 10.17 92.01
C GLU A 16 68.99 11.19 91.57
N THR A 17 67.88 10.68 91.04
CA THR A 17 66.68 11.48 90.80
C THR A 17 65.65 11.08 91.85
N PRO A 18 65.20 12.00 92.72
CA PRO A 18 64.25 11.67 93.76
C PRO A 18 62.92 11.23 93.15
N SER A 19 62.25 10.27 93.79
CA SER A 19 60.91 9.87 93.36
C SER A 19 59.96 11.05 93.50
N THR A 20 59.13 11.25 92.47
CA THR A 20 58.20 12.39 92.45
C THR A 20 57.16 12.24 93.56
N PRO A 21 56.98 13.23 94.45
CA PRO A 21 55.94 13.21 95.46
C PRO A 21 54.55 13.07 94.83
N SER A 22 53.67 12.24 95.40
CA SER A 22 52.32 12.04 94.88
C SER A 22 51.56 13.36 94.75
N GLY A 23 51.01 13.64 93.56
CA GLY A 23 50.30 14.88 93.23
C GLY A 23 51.16 15.99 92.62
N TYR A 24 52.49 15.92 92.76
CA TYR A 24 53.41 16.91 92.23
C TYR A 24 54.04 16.46 90.90
N VAL A 25 54.57 17.42 90.15
CA VAL A 25 55.38 17.19 88.93
C VAL A 25 56.70 17.96 89.09
N ILE A 26 57.79 17.45 88.51
CA ILE A 26 59.06 18.19 88.46
C ILE A 26 58.82 19.49 87.67
N ALA A 27 58.91 20.62 88.37
CA ALA A 27 58.75 21.95 87.81
C ALA A 27 60.08 22.52 87.30
N LYS A 28 61.18 22.20 88.00
CA LYS A 28 62.52 22.65 87.63
C LYS A 28 63.59 21.73 88.21
N THR A 29 64.70 21.60 87.52
CA THR A 29 65.91 20.94 88.03
C THR A 29 67.09 21.87 87.84
N ASP A 30 67.65 22.34 88.94
CA ASP A 30 68.83 23.20 88.95
C ASP A 30 70.07 22.40 89.36
N VAL A 31 71.24 22.79 88.84
CA VAL A 31 72.52 22.33 89.40
C VAL A 31 72.75 23.11 90.70
N SER A 32 73.10 22.40 91.76
CA SER A 32 73.29 22.95 93.10
C SER A 32 74.60 22.43 93.70
N ASP A 33 75.01 23.03 94.80
CA ASP A 33 76.16 22.60 95.59
C ASP A 33 75.80 22.75 97.06
N VAL A 34 75.80 21.63 97.79
CA VAL A 34 75.58 21.62 99.23
C VAL A 34 76.89 21.23 99.89
N GLU A 35 77.51 22.19 100.58
CA GLU A 35 78.75 22.02 101.35
C GLU A 35 79.95 21.47 100.54
N GLY A 36 80.07 21.87 99.28
CA GLY A 36 81.16 21.48 98.36
C GLY A 36 80.88 20.22 97.56
N ILE A 37 79.68 19.63 97.69
CA ILE A 37 79.24 18.44 96.95
C ILE A 37 78.30 18.89 95.82
N PRO A 38 78.65 18.64 94.54
CA PRO A 38 77.74 18.94 93.43
C PRO A 38 76.45 18.12 93.53
N THR A 39 75.33 18.78 93.77
CA THR A 39 74.00 18.18 93.85
C THR A 39 73.11 18.69 92.71
N ARG A 40 71.91 18.12 92.60
CA ARG A 40 70.83 18.68 91.78
C ARG A 40 69.64 19.01 92.68
N ARG A 41 69.13 20.21 92.52
CA ARG A 41 67.97 20.73 93.22
C ARG A 41 66.74 20.50 92.35
N TYR A 42 65.89 19.57 92.76
CA TYR A 42 64.61 19.27 92.11
C TYR A 42 63.50 20.05 92.80
N THR A 43 62.86 20.94 92.06
CA THR A 43 61.66 21.68 92.50
C THR A 43 60.44 20.99 91.92
N PHE A 44 59.51 20.63 92.78
CA PHE A 44 58.26 19.99 92.45
C PHE A 44 57.08 20.91 92.76
N LEU A 45 56.14 21.03 91.82
CA LEU A 45 54.91 21.81 91.97
C LEU A 45 53.69 20.96 91.61
N ASN A 46 52.54 21.27 92.21
CA ASN A 46 51.28 20.72 91.73
C ASN A 46 50.90 21.47 90.44
N PRO A 47 50.35 20.78 89.43
CA PRO A 47 49.68 21.46 88.32
C PRO A 47 48.63 22.42 88.88
N SER A 48 48.80 23.72 88.62
CA SER A 48 47.90 24.77 89.10
C SER A 48 48.19 26.13 88.43
N VAL A 49 47.25 27.07 88.59
CA VAL A 49 47.43 28.49 88.27
C VAL A 49 48.42 29.12 89.26
N LEU A 50 49.54 29.61 88.72
CA LEU A 50 50.58 30.27 89.50
C LEU A 50 50.27 31.74 89.73
N SER A 51 49.74 32.42 88.72
CA SER A 51 49.33 33.83 88.83
C SER A 51 48.19 34.18 87.88
N GLN A 52 47.42 35.19 88.25
CA GLN A 52 46.40 35.82 87.43
C GLN A 52 46.58 37.33 87.51
N SER A 53 46.53 37.99 86.37
CA SER A 53 46.63 39.44 86.24
C SER A 53 45.62 39.94 85.22
N THR A 54 45.35 41.24 85.27
CA THR A 54 44.51 41.92 84.28
C THR A 54 45.29 43.08 83.70
N ASP A 55 45.34 43.18 82.38
CA ASP A 55 45.98 44.27 81.64
C ASP A 55 45.13 44.62 80.40
N ASN A 56 45.44 45.69 79.67
CA ASN A 56 44.72 46.04 78.44
C ASN A 56 45.37 45.40 77.20
N VAL A 57 44.54 44.89 76.29
CA VAL A 57 44.94 44.62 74.89
C VAL A 57 44.02 45.43 73.97
N GLY A 58 44.62 46.33 73.19
CA GLY A 58 43.87 47.38 72.49
C GLY A 58 43.04 48.24 73.47
N SER A 59 41.74 48.41 73.18
CA SER A 59 40.82 49.14 74.06
C SER A 59 40.14 48.29 75.14
N GLN A 60 40.49 47.01 75.28
CA GLN A 60 39.76 46.06 76.13
C GLN A 60 40.63 45.51 77.26
N LEU A 61 40.02 45.30 78.43
CA LEU A 61 40.63 44.57 79.56
C LEU A 61 40.75 43.08 79.23
N ALA A 62 41.95 42.56 79.31
CA ALA A 62 42.32 41.15 79.17
C ALA A 62 42.64 40.52 80.53
N ILE A 63 42.28 39.24 80.69
CA ILE A 63 42.73 38.43 81.82
C ILE A 63 43.89 37.57 81.34
N THR A 64 45.04 37.70 82.00
CA THR A 64 46.22 36.89 81.73
C THR A 64 46.46 35.93 82.88
N ILE A 65 46.50 34.62 82.58
CA ILE A 65 46.71 33.55 83.55
C ILE A 65 48.01 32.82 83.23
N GLU A 66 48.90 32.70 84.21
CA GLU A 66 50.07 31.84 84.16
C GLU A 66 49.76 30.52 84.85
N ALA A 67 49.84 29.41 84.11
CA ALA A 67 49.56 28.08 84.62
C ALA A 67 50.75 27.13 84.42
N PHE A 68 50.99 26.27 85.41
CA PHE A 68 51.98 25.21 85.35
C PHE A 68 51.31 23.87 85.14
N SER A 69 51.65 23.17 84.05
CA SER A 69 51.20 21.81 83.71
C SER A 69 49.67 21.57 83.76
N GLU A 70 48.88 22.64 83.68
CA GLU A 70 47.43 22.59 83.54
C GLU A 70 46.92 23.67 82.58
N THR A 71 45.69 23.52 82.11
CA THR A 71 44.98 24.54 81.35
C THR A 71 43.95 25.20 82.27
N PRO A 72 44.03 26.51 82.49
CA PRO A 72 43.07 27.20 83.35
C PRO A 72 41.67 27.17 82.73
N SER A 73 40.63 27.14 83.57
CA SER A 73 39.26 27.31 83.09
C SER A 73 39.07 28.72 82.50
N THR A 74 38.38 28.80 81.37
CA THR A 74 38.07 30.07 80.72
C THR A 74 37.19 30.91 81.67
N PRO A 75 37.59 32.15 81.99
CA PRO A 75 36.77 33.06 82.79
C PRO A 75 35.40 33.30 82.14
N VAL A 76 34.33 33.33 82.93
CA VAL A 76 32.97 33.55 82.43
C VAL A 76 32.88 34.89 81.69
N GLY A 77 32.41 34.86 80.45
CA GLY A 77 32.29 36.04 79.57
C GLY A 77 33.50 36.30 78.67
N TYR A 78 34.61 35.61 78.90
CA TYR A 78 35.83 35.73 78.10
C TYR A 78 36.00 34.53 77.15
N GLU A 79 36.80 34.71 76.11
CA GLU A 79 37.30 33.65 75.23
C GLU A 79 38.84 33.66 75.23
N LEU A 80 39.45 32.51 74.93
CA LEU A 80 40.90 32.40 74.81
C LEU A 80 41.35 33.18 73.57
N ALA A 81 42.08 34.27 73.79
CA ALA A 81 42.55 35.15 72.74
C ALA A 81 43.95 34.78 72.25
N ARG A 82 44.81 34.30 73.16
CA ARG A 82 46.18 33.85 72.84
C ARG A 82 46.71 32.90 73.91
N GLU A 83 47.48 31.89 73.52
CA GLU A 83 48.28 31.03 74.41
C GLU A 83 49.76 31.14 74.03
N ASP A 84 50.60 31.51 75.00
CA ASP A 84 52.04 31.69 74.82
C ASP A 84 52.81 30.75 75.75
N VAL A 85 53.99 30.30 75.31
CA VAL A 85 54.96 29.65 76.22
C VAL A 85 55.59 30.74 77.09
N SER A 86 55.66 30.50 78.40
CA SER A 86 56.13 31.47 79.37
C SER A 86 57.09 30.83 80.38
N ASP A 87 57.73 31.67 81.18
CA ASP A 87 58.56 31.28 82.31
C ASP A 87 58.17 32.18 83.49
N PHE A 88 57.58 31.58 84.52
CA PHE A 88 57.19 32.26 85.75
C PHE A 88 58.14 31.86 86.88
N GLU A 89 58.94 32.81 87.37
CA GLU A 89 59.92 32.62 88.46
C GLU A 89 60.95 31.50 88.20
N GLY A 90 61.32 31.24 86.94
CA GLY A 90 62.27 30.19 86.54
C GLY A 90 61.60 28.83 86.27
N ILE A 91 60.27 28.75 86.30
CA ILE A 91 59.48 27.55 85.99
C ILE A 91 58.87 27.70 84.60
N PRO A 92 59.07 26.73 83.68
CA PRO A 92 58.36 26.71 82.40
C PRO A 92 56.84 26.63 82.59
N THR A 93 56.11 27.64 82.12
CA THR A 93 54.66 27.78 82.23
C THR A 93 54.02 28.04 80.88
N ARG A 94 52.69 28.06 80.84
CA ARG A 94 51.95 28.64 79.72
C ARG A 94 51.15 29.83 80.20
N ARG A 95 51.20 30.89 79.40
CA ARG A 95 50.46 32.12 79.61
C ARG A 95 49.23 32.12 78.71
N PHE A 96 48.06 32.21 79.32
CA PHE A 96 46.78 32.28 78.62
C PHE A 96 46.23 33.70 78.72
N THR A 97 46.02 34.34 77.58
CA THR A 97 45.38 35.67 77.49
C THR A 97 43.93 35.47 77.06
N PHE A 98 42.99 35.95 77.87
CA PHE A 98 41.56 35.88 77.61
C PHE A 98 41.00 37.27 77.39
N LEU A 99 40.12 37.42 76.39
CA LEU A 99 39.40 38.67 76.09
C LEU A 99 37.90 38.41 75.99
N ASN A 100 37.09 39.37 76.38
CA ASN A 100 35.67 39.36 75.99
C ASN A 100 35.57 39.55 74.47
N PRO A 101 34.65 38.89 73.77
CA PRO A 101 34.31 39.25 72.39
C PRO A 101 34.01 40.76 72.30
N SER A 102 34.78 41.48 71.49
CA SER A 102 34.70 42.94 71.40
C SER A 102 35.44 43.53 70.19
N VAL A 103 35.15 44.79 69.90
CA VAL A 103 35.93 45.63 68.98
C VAL A 103 37.24 46.00 69.67
N LEU A 104 38.37 45.64 69.05
CA LEU A 104 39.70 45.97 69.53
C LEU A 104 40.21 47.29 68.95
N SER A 105 39.83 47.60 67.70
CA SER A 105 40.20 48.85 67.04
C SER A 105 39.10 49.32 66.11
N ARG A 106 38.93 50.65 66.03
CA ARG A 106 38.09 51.32 65.05
C ARG A 106 38.84 52.50 64.50
N SER A 107 39.01 52.53 63.19
CA SER A 107 39.58 53.67 62.47
C SER A 107 38.56 54.19 61.46
N GLU A 108 38.54 55.52 61.32
CA GLU A 108 37.73 56.20 60.32
C GLU A 108 38.70 56.96 59.42
N ASP A 109 38.75 56.60 58.14
CA ASP A 109 39.39 57.44 57.14
C ASP A 109 38.33 58.37 56.53
N LYS A 110 38.50 59.67 56.79
CA LYS A 110 37.63 60.72 56.27
C LYS A 110 38.24 61.45 55.08
N VAL A 111 39.38 60.99 54.57
CA VAL A 111 40.14 61.67 53.51
C VAL A 111 39.84 61.04 52.15
N GLY A 112 39.01 61.70 51.35
CA GLY A 112 38.68 61.30 49.97
C GLY A 112 37.20 61.01 49.74
N SER A 113 36.84 60.62 48.51
CA SER A 113 35.48 60.14 48.17
C SER A 113 35.12 58.83 48.88
N GLN A 114 36.13 58.07 49.30
CA GLN A 114 36.02 56.86 50.10
C GLN A 114 36.05 57.23 51.59
N LEU A 115 34.91 57.67 52.13
CA LEU A 115 34.72 57.70 53.58
C LEU A 115 34.67 56.24 54.04
N ALA A 116 35.78 55.72 54.57
CA ALA A 116 35.91 54.33 54.96
C ALA A 116 35.92 54.20 56.49
N ILE A 117 35.21 53.21 57.01
CA ILE A 117 35.30 52.82 58.42
C ILE A 117 35.87 51.41 58.47
N VAL A 118 36.99 51.25 59.16
CA VAL A 118 37.64 49.94 59.36
C VAL A 118 37.53 49.57 60.83
N ILE A 119 36.97 48.39 61.11
CA ILE A 119 36.77 47.85 62.45
C ILE A 119 37.49 46.51 62.56
N GLU A 120 38.34 46.34 63.57
CA GLU A 120 38.93 45.05 63.91
C GLU A 120 38.29 44.52 65.18
N ALA A 121 37.67 43.35 65.08
CA ALA A 121 36.91 42.73 66.16
C ALA A 121 37.42 41.32 66.49
N PHE A 122 37.46 41.00 67.78
CA PHE A 122 37.78 39.68 68.31
C PHE A 122 36.48 38.95 68.64
N SER A 123 36.28 37.77 68.05
CA SER A 123 35.13 36.87 68.27
C SER A 123 33.73 37.52 68.19
N GLU A 124 33.59 38.69 67.57
CA GLU A 124 32.30 39.33 67.32
C GLU A 124 32.17 39.89 65.90
N THR A 125 30.94 40.17 65.50
CA THR A 125 30.64 40.91 64.27
C THR A 125 30.15 42.29 64.67
N PRO A 126 30.87 43.37 64.31
CA PRO A 126 30.45 44.72 64.65
C PRO A 126 29.16 45.08 63.92
N SER A 127 28.31 45.88 64.56
CA SER A 127 27.14 46.46 63.89
C SER A 127 27.57 47.37 62.74
N THR A 128 26.85 47.31 61.62
CA THR A 128 27.11 48.17 60.45
C THR A 128 26.91 49.64 60.83
N PRO A 129 27.93 50.51 60.64
CA PRO A 129 27.78 51.93 60.90
C PRO A 129 26.64 52.55 60.08
N SER A 130 25.85 53.43 60.69
CA SER A 130 24.73 54.10 60.01
C SER A 130 25.19 54.88 58.77
N GLY A 131 24.56 54.62 57.62
CA GLY A 131 24.91 55.23 56.33
C GLY A 131 26.08 54.58 55.59
N TYR A 132 26.55 53.43 56.07
CA TYR A 132 27.59 52.63 55.42
C TYR A 132 27.08 51.22 55.08
N VAL A 133 27.77 50.57 54.16
CA VAL A 133 27.56 49.18 53.73
C VAL A 133 28.86 48.43 53.93
N LEU A 134 28.77 47.15 54.31
CA LEU A 134 29.94 46.29 54.45
C LEU A 134 30.58 46.10 53.06
N ALA A 135 31.80 46.62 52.89
CA ALA A 135 32.55 46.53 51.65
C ALA A 135 33.43 45.27 51.60
N SER A 136 34.04 44.90 52.72
CA SER A 136 34.81 43.66 52.82
C SER A 136 34.95 43.17 54.27
N SER A 137 35.14 41.87 54.45
CA SER A 137 35.46 41.24 55.74
C SER A 137 36.62 40.27 55.58
N ASN A 138 37.76 40.58 56.18
CA ASN A 138 39.01 39.83 56.02
C ASN A 138 39.53 39.37 57.38
N GLU A 139 40.25 38.24 57.42
CA GLU A 139 41.00 37.84 58.61
C GLU A 139 42.12 38.84 58.91
N SER A 140 42.35 39.13 60.18
CA SER A 140 43.37 40.06 60.66
C SER A 140 44.00 39.56 61.95
N ASN A 141 45.05 40.24 62.38
CA ASN A 141 45.72 39.96 63.64
C ASN A 141 46.12 41.28 64.30
N VAL A 142 45.58 41.54 65.49
CA VAL A 142 45.90 42.74 66.27
C VAL A 142 46.73 42.31 67.47
N GLU A 143 47.98 42.76 67.53
CA GLU A 143 48.91 42.49 68.65
C GLU A 143 49.10 40.99 68.98
N GLY A 144 48.99 40.11 67.99
CA GLY A 144 49.10 38.66 68.16
C GLY A 144 47.75 37.95 68.38
N ILE A 145 46.64 38.68 68.43
CA ILE A 145 45.29 38.13 68.64
C ILE A 145 44.58 37.99 67.28
N PRO A 146 44.05 36.79 66.94
CA PRO A 146 43.27 36.58 65.73
C PRO A 146 41.98 37.42 65.74
N THR A 147 41.80 38.28 64.74
CA THR A 147 40.62 39.15 64.61
C THR A 147 40.03 39.08 63.21
N LYS A 148 38.85 39.68 63.01
CA LYS A 148 38.33 39.99 61.68
C LYS A 148 38.32 41.51 61.47
N ARG A 149 38.86 41.95 60.33
CA ARG A 149 38.82 43.32 59.85
C ARG A 149 37.62 43.50 58.93
N TYR A 150 36.71 44.39 59.31
CA TYR A 150 35.54 44.78 58.55
C TYR A 150 35.76 46.18 57.97
N THR A 151 35.71 46.29 56.65
CA THR A 151 35.77 47.58 55.92
C THR A 151 34.36 47.95 55.51
N PHE A 152 33.93 49.16 55.87
CA PHE A 152 32.64 49.71 55.49
C PHE A 152 32.84 50.96 54.64
N LEU A 153 32.08 51.07 53.55
CA LEU A 153 32.06 52.23 52.66
C LEU A 153 30.64 52.79 52.57
N LYS A 154 30.49 54.04 52.13
CA LYS A 154 29.17 54.51 51.71
C LYS A 154 28.70 53.73 50.48
N SER A 155 27.38 53.63 50.32
CA SER A 155 26.77 53.13 49.08
C SER A 155 27.02 54.12 47.93
N ASP A 156 27.01 53.62 46.71
CA ASP A 156 27.20 54.36 45.46
C ASP A 156 28.50 55.17 45.40
N VAL A 157 29.64 54.51 45.62
CA VAL A 157 30.97 55.12 45.63
C VAL A 157 31.79 54.70 44.41
N GLU A 158 32.35 55.68 43.70
CA GLU A 158 33.36 55.45 42.66
C GLU A 158 34.71 55.11 43.32
N LEU A 159 35.21 53.90 43.06
CA LEU A 159 36.51 53.46 43.58
C LEU A 159 37.66 53.84 42.65
N SER A 160 37.43 53.74 41.35
CA SER A 160 38.40 54.18 40.35
C SER A 160 37.72 54.56 39.05
N ARG A 161 38.41 55.42 38.30
CA ARG A 161 38.04 55.81 36.96
C ARG A 161 39.28 55.87 36.09
N SER A 162 39.18 55.31 34.89
CA SER A 162 40.21 55.38 33.86
C SER A 162 39.58 55.78 32.53
N ASP A 163 40.34 56.53 31.74
CA ASP A 163 39.99 56.84 30.36
C ASP A 163 41.00 56.10 29.47
N ASP A 164 40.54 55.17 28.62
CA ASP A 164 41.37 54.32 27.75
C ASP A 164 40.79 54.27 26.33
N LEU A 165 41.50 53.73 25.35
CA LEU A 165 41.00 53.57 23.97
C LEU A 165 40.40 52.18 23.75
N VAL A 166 39.19 52.12 23.19
CA VAL A 166 38.59 50.90 22.63
C VAL A 166 38.37 51.13 21.14
N GLY A 167 39.07 50.37 20.29
CA GLY A 167 39.16 50.65 18.85
C GLY A 167 39.75 52.03 18.57
N SER A 168 39.03 52.87 17.83
CA SER A 168 39.43 54.26 17.54
C SER A 168 38.89 55.31 18.51
N GLN A 169 38.18 54.92 19.57
CA GLN A 169 37.43 55.85 20.43
C GLN A 169 37.91 55.81 21.89
N LEU A 170 37.92 56.98 22.54
CA LEU A 170 38.12 57.10 23.98
C LEU A 170 36.91 56.53 24.73
N ALA A 171 37.15 55.49 25.53
CA ALA A 171 36.28 54.85 26.49
C ALA A 171 36.53 55.39 27.90
N ILE A 172 35.46 55.48 28.69
CA ILE A 172 35.55 55.79 30.11
C ILE A 172 35.17 54.53 30.88
N THR A 173 36.06 54.05 31.74
CA THR A 173 35.81 52.90 32.60
C THR A 173 35.72 53.36 34.05
N ILE A 174 34.66 52.97 34.74
CA ILE A 174 34.40 53.33 36.14
C ILE A 174 34.18 52.05 36.95
N GLU A 175 34.93 51.88 38.03
CA GLU A 175 34.73 50.84 39.04
C GLU A 175 33.85 51.39 40.16
N GLN A 176 32.62 50.91 40.25
CA GLN A 176 31.61 51.40 41.20
C GLN A 176 31.35 50.36 42.29
N PHE A 177 31.39 50.78 43.55
CA PHE A 177 30.92 50.03 44.70
C PHE A 177 29.44 50.34 44.97
N ASP A 178 28.62 49.28 45.06
CA ASP A 178 27.22 49.33 45.50
C ASP A 178 26.37 50.43 44.82
N GLY A 179 26.34 50.46 43.49
CA GLY A 179 25.58 51.45 42.72
C GLY A 179 25.81 51.41 41.22
N THR A 180 25.34 52.44 40.52
CA THR A 180 25.58 52.67 39.07
C THR A 180 26.10 54.09 38.90
N PRO A 181 27.29 54.28 38.31
CA PRO A 181 27.86 55.61 38.18
C PRO A 181 27.02 56.47 37.24
N SER A 182 27.00 57.78 37.49
CA SER A 182 26.33 58.73 36.60
C SER A 182 26.93 58.63 35.19
N THR A 183 26.09 58.46 34.18
CA THR A 183 26.56 58.35 32.79
C THR A 183 27.25 59.65 32.34
N PRO A 184 28.52 59.62 31.90
CA PRO A 184 29.20 60.80 31.39
C PRO A 184 28.45 61.43 30.22
N ALA A 185 28.40 62.76 30.16
CA ALA A 185 27.66 63.48 29.13
C ALA A 185 28.14 63.11 27.71
N GLY A 186 27.21 62.69 26.85
CA GLY A 186 27.50 62.25 25.48
C GLY A 186 28.00 60.82 25.35
N TYR A 187 28.09 60.06 26.45
CA TYR A 187 28.42 58.64 26.45
C TYR A 187 27.18 57.78 26.72
N SER A 188 27.29 56.49 26.46
CA SER A 188 26.32 55.45 26.82
C SER A 188 27.06 54.25 27.39
N ILE A 189 26.40 53.48 28.25
CA ILE A 189 26.98 52.23 28.78
C ILE A 189 27.16 51.27 27.61
N ALA A 190 28.42 50.91 27.36
CA ALA A 190 28.82 49.95 26.34
C ALA A 190 28.92 48.54 26.91
N ARG A 191 29.39 48.42 28.16
CA ARG A 191 29.61 47.12 28.83
C ARG A 191 29.57 47.27 30.35
N THR A 192 29.02 46.27 31.03
CA THR A 192 29.04 46.16 32.51
C THR A 192 29.60 44.79 32.90
N GLN A 193 30.50 44.76 33.87
CA GLN A 193 31.14 43.52 34.35
C GLN A 193 31.28 43.53 35.86
N ASP A 194 31.28 42.35 36.48
CA ASP A 194 31.70 42.21 37.87
C ASP A 194 33.22 42.40 37.97
N SER A 195 33.66 43.05 39.04
CA SER A 195 35.06 43.43 39.27
C SER A 195 35.40 43.38 40.75
N ASP A 196 36.68 43.51 41.07
CA ASP A 196 37.19 43.61 42.42
C ASP A 196 38.33 44.64 42.46
N VAL A 197 38.19 45.64 43.34
CA VAL A 197 39.22 46.66 43.55
C VAL A 197 39.72 46.55 44.98
N GLY A 198 40.91 45.97 45.15
CA GLY A 198 41.56 45.88 46.46
C GLY A 198 40.85 44.97 47.47
N GLY A 199 40.17 43.93 47.01
CA GLY A 199 39.36 43.01 47.83
C GLY A 199 37.95 43.50 48.11
N ILE A 200 37.48 44.52 47.37
CA ILE A 200 36.11 45.05 47.45
C ILE A 200 35.38 44.65 46.16
N PRO A 201 34.31 43.85 46.25
CA PRO A 201 33.46 43.53 45.10
C PRO A 201 32.82 44.78 44.52
N THR A 202 33.01 44.99 43.22
CA THR A 202 32.53 46.16 42.47
C THR A 202 31.95 45.76 41.11
N LYS A 203 31.37 46.74 40.40
CA LYS A 203 31.05 46.60 38.99
C LYS A 203 31.85 47.59 38.16
N ARG A 204 32.46 47.07 37.10
CA ARG A 204 33.14 47.84 36.06
C ARG A 204 32.14 48.25 34.99
N TYR A 205 31.94 49.55 34.80
CA TYR A 205 31.12 50.12 33.74
C TYR A 205 32.03 50.75 32.70
N THR A 206 31.92 50.32 31.44
CA THR A 206 32.60 50.92 30.29
C THR A 206 31.60 51.74 29.50
N PHE A 207 31.96 52.98 29.21
CA PHE A 207 31.15 53.95 28.51
C PHE A 207 31.81 54.35 27.19
N LEU A 208 31.02 54.39 26.12
CA LEU A 208 31.45 54.85 24.80
C LEU A 208 30.50 55.92 24.26
N LYS A 209 31.01 56.79 23.39
CA LYS A 209 30.15 57.65 22.56
C LYS A 209 29.61 56.82 21.39
N PRO A 210 28.42 57.14 20.86
CA PRO A 210 27.97 56.59 19.58
C PRO A 210 29.06 56.77 18.51
N SER A 211 29.53 55.66 17.94
CA SER A 211 30.69 55.66 17.03
C SER A 211 30.86 54.34 16.27
N VAL A 212 31.58 54.40 15.15
CA VAL A 212 32.10 53.26 14.39
C VAL A 212 33.30 52.72 15.14
N LEU A 213 33.23 51.45 15.54
CA LEU A 213 34.32 50.77 16.24
C LEU A 213 35.30 50.13 15.25
N SER A 214 34.79 49.59 14.15
CA SER A 214 35.64 48.99 13.12
C SER A 214 35.03 49.09 11.72
N ARG A 215 35.92 49.06 10.72
CA ARG A 215 35.58 48.95 9.31
C ARG A 215 36.50 47.91 8.68
N SER A 216 35.92 46.95 7.99
CA SER A 216 36.64 45.90 7.26
C SER A 216 36.02 45.67 5.89
N GLU A 217 36.69 44.85 5.09
CA GLU A 217 36.17 44.34 3.82
C GLU A 217 36.06 42.82 3.95
N ASP A 218 34.95 42.26 3.46
CA ASP A 218 34.65 40.83 3.52
C ASP A 218 34.03 40.39 2.18
N LEU A 219 34.05 39.10 1.86
CA LEU A 219 33.40 38.60 0.65
C LEU A 219 31.95 38.20 0.95
N VAL A 220 31.02 38.67 0.12
CA VAL A 220 29.65 38.12 0.03
C VAL A 220 29.49 37.57 -1.38
N GLY A 221 29.36 36.25 -1.49
CA GLY A 221 29.48 35.56 -2.77
C GLY A 221 30.80 35.90 -3.46
N SER A 222 30.71 36.45 -4.68
CA SER A 222 31.89 36.86 -5.47
C SER A 222 32.34 38.32 -5.27
N GLN A 223 31.64 39.10 -4.45
CA GLN A 223 31.85 40.54 -4.32
C GLN A 223 32.47 40.93 -2.98
N LEU A 224 33.43 41.86 -3.01
CA LEU A 224 33.94 42.53 -1.80
C LEU A 224 32.88 43.50 -1.24
N ALA A 225 32.37 43.18 -0.06
CA ALA A 225 31.49 43.98 0.77
C ALA A 225 32.29 44.86 1.74
N ILE A 226 31.75 46.03 2.08
CA ILE A 226 32.26 46.82 3.20
C ILE A 226 31.45 46.46 4.44
N VAL A 227 32.13 46.07 5.50
CA VAL A 227 31.53 45.73 6.80
C VAL A 227 31.89 46.84 7.80
N ILE A 228 30.90 47.37 8.50
CA ILE A 228 31.08 48.40 9.52
C ILE A 228 30.41 47.94 10.81
N GLU A 229 31.16 47.91 11.90
CA GLU A 229 30.64 47.66 13.26
C GLU A 229 30.47 49.00 13.97
N ALA A 230 29.25 49.30 14.42
CA ALA A 230 28.95 50.57 15.08
C ALA A 230 28.20 50.38 16.40
N PHE A 231 28.57 51.18 17.40
CA PHE A 231 27.91 51.26 18.69
C PHE A 231 26.96 52.46 18.72
N ASN A 232 25.65 52.21 18.93
CA ASN A 232 24.60 53.21 19.05
C ASN A 232 24.54 54.29 17.94
N GLU A 233 25.10 54.01 16.77
CA GLU A 233 24.95 54.86 15.59
C GLU A 233 24.68 54.04 14.32
N THR A 234 24.19 54.73 13.30
CA THR A 234 24.05 54.20 11.94
C THR A 234 25.13 54.84 11.08
N PRO A 235 26.10 54.06 10.55
CA PRO A 235 27.17 54.59 9.74
C PRO A 235 26.62 55.15 8.42
N ALA A 236 27.29 56.19 7.90
CA ALA A 236 26.97 56.70 6.57
C ALA A 236 27.24 55.63 5.50
N THR A 237 26.30 55.48 4.56
CA THR A 237 26.45 54.55 3.44
C THR A 237 27.68 54.93 2.59
N PRO A 238 28.65 54.01 2.39
CA PRO A 238 29.79 54.28 1.52
C PRO A 238 29.36 54.62 0.09
N SER A 239 30.01 55.60 -0.53
CA SER A 239 29.68 56.03 -1.90
C SER A 239 29.74 54.86 -2.90
N GLY A 240 28.66 54.66 -3.64
CA GLY A 240 28.54 53.58 -4.64
C GLY A 240 28.14 52.22 -4.07
N TYR A 241 27.82 52.13 -2.77
CA TYR A 241 27.29 50.93 -2.12
C TYR A 241 25.84 51.17 -1.66
N SER A 242 25.08 50.09 -1.52
CA SER A 242 23.78 50.03 -0.83
C SER A 242 23.92 49.21 0.45
N LEU A 243 23.07 49.47 1.45
CA LEU A 243 22.99 48.63 2.64
C LEU A 243 22.39 47.28 2.26
N ALA A 244 23.16 46.21 2.43
CA ALA A 244 22.75 44.85 2.11
C ALA A 244 22.08 44.16 3.31
N LYS A 245 22.65 44.34 4.52
CA LYS A 245 22.15 43.70 5.75
C LYS A 245 22.63 44.44 7.00
N THR A 246 21.83 44.38 8.07
CA THR A 246 22.22 44.79 9.43
C THR A 246 22.01 43.62 10.38
N ASN A 247 23.05 43.27 11.15
CA ASN A 247 22.99 42.23 12.19
C ASN A 247 23.41 42.79 13.53
N VAL A 248 22.92 42.22 14.63
CA VAL A 248 23.51 42.45 15.95
C VAL A 248 24.86 41.71 16.01
N SER A 249 25.87 42.37 16.58
CA SER A 249 27.24 41.89 16.68
C SER A 249 27.81 42.20 18.06
N ASP A 250 29.00 41.67 18.32
CA ASP A 250 29.77 41.91 19.53
C ASP A 250 31.22 42.20 19.16
N VAL A 251 31.70 43.38 19.54
CA VAL A 251 33.11 43.77 19.36
C VAL A 251 33.70 43.93 20.76
N GLU A 252 34.61 43.02 21.12
CA GLU A 252 35.31 43.04 22.41
C GLU A 252 34.37 43.06 23.64
N GLY A 253 33.23 42.36 23.58
CA GLY A 253 32.22 42.32 24.64
C GLY A 253 31.27 43.52 24.64
N ILE A 254 31.25 44.31 23.58
CA ILE A 254 30.35 45.46 23.39
C ILE A 254 29.34 45.11 22.32
N VAL A 255 28.06 45.16 22.68
CA VAL A 255 26.96 44.93 21.75
C VAL A 255 26.93 46.06 20.72
N THR A 256 27.05 45.69 19.46
CA THR A 256 27.12 46.58 18.30
C THR A 256 26.15 46.14 17.20
N ASN A 257 26.00 46.97 16.18
CA ASN A 257 25.33 46.58 14.94
C ASN A 257 26.36 46.49 13.81
N ARG A 258 26.41 45.33 13.15
CA ARG A 258 27.20 45.05 11.96
C ARG A 258 26.40 45.40 10.72
N TYR A 259 26.84 46.43 10.00
CA TYR A 259 26.27 46.86 8.73
C TYR A 259 27.13 46.32 7.58
N THR A 260 26.49 45.59 6.66
CA THR A 260 27.15 45.05 5.45
C THR A 260 26.65 45.83 4.25
N PHE A 261 27.59 46.39 3.48
CA PHE A 261 27.30 47.20 2.29
C PHE A 261 27.85 46.53 1.03
N LEU A 262 27.05 46.50 -0.03
CA LEU A 262 27.41 45.92 -1.32
C LEU A 262 27.18 46.91 -2.46
N LYS A 263 27.98 46.79 -3.52
CA LYS A 263 27.67 47.46 -4.78
C LYS A 263 26.61 46.64 -5.52
N PRO A 264 25.76 47.29 -6.35
CA PRO A 264 24.93 46.56 -7.32
C PRO A 264 25.80 45.59 -8.12
N SER A 265 25.54 44.29 -8.00
CA SER A 265 26.40 43.24 -8.55
C SER A 265 25.69 41.88 -8.64
N ILE A 266 26.25 40.99 -9.46
CA ILE A 266 25.96 39.55 -9.44
C ILE A 266 26.73 38.91 -8.28
N LEU A 267 26.03 38.27 -7.35
CA LEU A 267 26.64 37.61 -6.20
C LEU A 267 27.05 36.19 -6.52
N SER A 268 26.20 35.44 -7.24
CA SER A 268 26.49 34.08 -7.67
C SER A 268 25.86 33.74 -9.02
N LYS A 269 26.47 32.76 -9.70
CA LYS A 269 25.96 32.15 -10.92
C LYS A 269 26.11 30.63 -10.79
N SER A 270 25.04 29.91 -11.01
CA SER A 270 24.99 28.44 -10.98
C SER A 270 24.17 27.90 -12.15
N GLU A 271 24.24 26.59 -12.34
CA GLU A 271 23.40 25.86 -13.28
C GLU A 271 22.53 24.87 -12.50
N ASP A 272 21.26 24.76 -12.85
CA ASP A 272 20.28 23.88 -12.20
C ASP A 272 19.50 23.11 -13.26
N LEU A 273 19.00 21.92 -12.95
CA LEU A 273 18.19 21.13 -13.88
C LEU A 273 16.72 21.51 -13.71
N ILE A 274 16.08 21.94 -14.82
CA ILE A 274 14.64 22.18 -14.88
C ILE A 274 14.07 21.35 -16.02
N GLY A 275 13.21 20.39 -15.69
CA GLY A 275 12.81 19.33 -16.62
C GLY A 275 14.03 18.60 -17.21
N SER A 276 14.16 18.63 -18.54
CA SER A 276 15.27 17.98 -19.27
C SER A 276 16.45 18.89 -19.63
N GLN A 277 16.51 20.13 -19.11
CA GLN A 277 17.53 21.11 -19.51
C GLN A 277 18.25 21.75 -18.32
N LEU A 278 19.54 22.05 -18.49
CA LEU A 278 20.28 22.95 -17.61
C LEU A 278 19.80 24.41 -17.79
N ALA A 279 19.22 24.96 -16.73
CA ALA A 279 18.92 26.36 -16.52
C ALA A 279 20.12 27.10 -15.94
N ILE A 280 20.30 28.36 -16.31
CA ILE A 280 21.28 29.24 -15.66
C ILE A 280 20.55 30.03 -14.58
N VAL A 281 21.05 29.95 -13.35
CA VAL A 281 20.52 30.66 -12.18
C VAL A 281 21.52 31.73 -11.77
N ILE A 282 21.04 32.96 -11.63
CA ILE A 282 21.85 34.11 -11.23
C ILE A 282 21.22 34.78 -10.01
N GLU A 283 21.99 34.92 -8.93
CA GLU A 283 21.63 35.74 -7.76
C GLU A 283 22.25 37.12 -7.92
N ALA A 284 21.42 38.17 -7.92
CA ALA A 284 21.86 39.55 -8.10
C ALA A 284 21.34 40.45 -6.97
N PHE A 285 22.19 41.37 -6.52
CA PHE A 285 21.86 42.41 -5.55
C PHE A 285 21.79 43.76 -6.27
N ASP A 286 20.63 44.42 -6.26
CA ASP A 286 20.35 45.71 -6.92
C ASP A 286 20.77 45.82 -8.41
N GLU A 287 21.04 44.69 -9.08
CA GLU A 287 21.43 44.61 -10.48
C GLU A 287 20.46 43.70 -11.27
N VAL A 288 20.26 44.02 -12.55
CA VAL A 288 19.58 43.13 -13.49
C VAL A 288 20.64 42.49 -14.38
N PRO A 289 20.87 41.17 -14.29
CA PRO A 289 21.88 40.50 -15.09
C PRO A 289 21.52 40.53 -16.57
N SER A 290 22.53 40.64 -17.44
CA SER A 290 22.34 40.52 -18.88
C SER A 290 21.87 39.12 -19.25
N THR A 291 20.82 39.02 -20.09
CA THR A 291 20.32 37.72 -20.57
C THR A 291 21.41 36.98 -21.35
N PRO A 292 21.78 35.76 -20.96
CA PRO A 292 22.74 34.95 -21.71
C PRO A 292 22.27 34.68 -23.15
N SER A 293 23.20 34.66 -24.10
CA SER A 293 22.88 34.40 -25.51
C SER A 293 22.20 33.04 -25.70
N GLY A 294 21.05 33.01 -26.37
CA GLY A 294 20.25 31.80 -26.60
C GLY A 294 19.21 31.50 -25.52
N TYR A 295 19.29 32.16 -24.36
CA TYR A 295 18.37 31.98 -23.24
C TYR A 295 17.31 33.09 -23.22
N ALA A 296 16.19 32.82 -22.55
CA ALA A 296 15.20 33.79 -22.14
C ALA A 296 15.00 33.72 -20.62
N ILE A 297 14.51 34.80 -20.01
CA ILE A 297 14.15 34.80 -18.59
C ILE A 297 12.95 33.87 -18.42
N ALA A 298 13.13 32.81 -17.66
CA ALA A 298 12.09 31.84 -17.31
C ALA A 298 11.38 32.22 -16.01
N LYS A 299 12.13 32.75 -15.04
CA LYS A 299 11.60 33.11 -13.72
C LYS A 299 12.38 34.26 -13.10
N LYS A 300 11.69 35.10 -12.34
CA LYS A 300 12.27 36.14 -11.49
C LYS A 300 11.63 36.08 -10.11
N ASP A 301 12.43 35.76 -9.10
CA ASP A 301 11.97 35.63 -7.71
C ASP A 301 12.79 36.52 -6.77
N THR A 302 12.13 37.05 -5.75
CA THR A 302 12.85 37.59 -4.59
C THR A 302 13.48 36.44 -3.81
N SER A 303 14.78 36.52 -3.54
CA SER A 303 15.58 35.49 -2.87
C SER A 303 16.29 36.06 -1.64
N ASP A 304 16.87 35.16 -0.85
CA ASP A 304 17.68 35.49 0.31
C ASP A 304 19.04 34.77 0.18
N PHE A 305 20.05 35.50 -0.27
CA PHE A 305 21.41 35.00 -0.43
C PHE A 305 22.26 35.43 0.77
N GLU A 306 22.69 34.47 1.60
CA GLU A 306 23.49 34.72 2.82
C GLU A 306 22.83 35.68 3.84
N GLY A 307 21.49 35.77 3.84
CA GLY A 307 20.72 36.69 4.68
C GLY A 307 20.56 38.09 4.08
N ILE A 308 20.90 38.28 2.79
CA ILE A 308 20.70 39.51 2.04
C ILE A 308 19.56 39.29 1.05
N THR A 309 18.59 40.20 1.05
CA THR A 309 17.50 40.17 0.07
C THR A 309 18.05 40.44 -1.33
N THR A 310 17.93 39.46 -2.22
CA THR A 310 18.40 39.49 -3.61
C THR A 310 17.25 39.23 -4.59
N GLN A 311 17.56 39.35 -5.88
CA GLN A 311 16.70 38.88 -6.96
C GLN A 311 17.38 37.69 -7.65
N ARG A 312 16.68 36.55 -7.67
CA ARG A 312 17.09 35.33 -8.35
C ARG A 312 16.47 35.30 -9.75
N TYR A 313 17.32 35.22 -10.76
CA TYR A 313 16.93 35.12 -12.16
C TYR A 313 17.23 33.72 -12.68
N THR A 314 16.20 33.05 -13.19
CA THR A 314 16.34 31.75 -13.85
C THR A 314 16.19 31.94 -15.35
N PHE A 315 17.16 31.44 -16.11
CA PHE A 315 17.20 31.52 -17.56
C PHE A 315 17.12 30.13 -18.17
N LEU A 316 16.27 29.95 -19.19
CA LEU A 316 16.16 28.72 -19.97
C LEU A 316 16.25 28.98 -21.47
N ASN A 317 16.67 27.98 -22.23
CA ASN A 317 16.56 28.05 -23.68
C ASN A 317 15.11 27.71 -24.08
N PRO A 318 14.57 28.32 -25.15
CA PRO A 318 13.28 27.91 -25.69
C PRO A 318 13.28 26.42 -26.08
N SER A 319 12.49 25.59 -25.40
CA SER A 319 12.53 24.13 -25.58
C SER A 319 11.25 23.45 -25.09
N ILE A 320 11.12 22.15 -25.37
CA ILE A 320 10.11 21.28 -24.76
C ILE A 320 10.69 20.81 -23.43
N LEU A 321 9.99 21.10 -22.32
CA LEU A 321 10.44 20.76 -20.97
C LEU A 321 9.97 19.37 -20.54
N SER A 322 8.76 18.98 -20.96
CA SER A 322 8.23 17.65 -20.69
C SER A 322 7.21 17.21 -21.74
N VAL A 323 7.17 15.89 -21.96
CA VAL A 323 6.18 15.21 -22.79
C VAL A 323 5.58 14.09 -21.94
N SER A 324 4.26 14.05 -21.84
CA SER A 324 3.52 13.01 -21.14
C SER A 324 2.50 12.38 -22.08
N GLN A 325 2.43 11.06 -22.10
CA GLN A 325 1.48 10.31 -22.90
C GLN A 325 0.55 9.52 -21.97
N SER A 326 -0.75 9.63 -22.20
CA SER A 326 -1.76 8.88 -21.47
C SER A 326 -2.51 7.97 -22.43
N PHE A 327 -2.41 6.66 -22.21
CA PHE A 327 -3.18 5.65 -22.90
C PHE A 327 -4.47 5.40 -22.11
N THR A 328 -5.60 5.75 -22.69
CA THR A 328 -6.92 5.32 -22.21
C THR A 328 -7.53 4.41 -23.26
N ASP A 329 -8.38 3.47 -22.84
CA ASP A 329 -9.06 2.54 -23.74
C ASP A 329 -9.81 3.26 -24.88
N ALA A 330 -10.17 4.55 -24.67
CA ALA A 330 -10.90 5.41 -25.62
C ALA A 330 -10.08 6.55 -26.28
N SER A 331 -8.81 6.79 -25.89
CA SER A 331 -7.94 7.78 -26.56
C SER A 331 -6.48 7.70 -26.11
N THR A 332 -5.54 8.03 -27.00
CA THR A 332 -4.16 8.35 -26.63
C THR A 332 -3.98 9.86 -26.69
N SER A 333 -3.84 10.50 -25.52
CA SER A 333 -3.55 11.93 -25.43
C SER A 333 -2.08 12.17 -25.12
N ILE A 334 -1.49 13.18 -25.75
CA ILE A 334 -0.11 13.61 -25.56
C ILE A 334 -0.15 15.04 -25.04
N THR A 335 0.43 15.28 -23.88
CA THR A 335 0.55 16.61 -23.29
C THR A 335 2.00 17.03 -23.33
N VAL A 336 2.27 18.20 -23.91
CA VAL A 336 3.61 18.77 -24.04
C VAL A 336 3.66 20.10 -23.31
N ASN A 337 4.55 20.24 -22.33
CA ASN A 337 4.85 21.53 -21.72
C ASN A 337 6.10 22.10 -22.40
N ALA A 338 5.98 23.31 -22.95
CA ALA A 338 7.10 23.95 -23.63
C ALA A 338 7.30 25.39 -23.14
N PHE A 339 8.56 25.79 -23.07
CA PHE A 339 8.96 27.14 -22.70
C PHE A 339 9.31 27.94 -23.96
N ASN A 340 8.63 29.08 -24.15
CA ASN A 340 8.85 30.02 -25.25
C ASN A 340 8.86 29.36 -26.65
N ARG A 341 7.95 28.41 -26.88
CA ARG A 341 7.75 27.72 -28.16
C ARG A 341 6.34 27.95 -28.67
N THR A 342 6.22 28.07 -29.99
CA THR A 342 4.93 28.15 -30.68
C THR A 342 4.37 26.75 -30.95
N SER A 343 3.05 26.64 -31.15
CA SER A 343 2.41 25.37 -31.51
C SER A 343 3.05 24.72 -32.74
N ALA A 344 3.38 25.49 -33.78
CA ALA A 344 4.04 24.97 -35.00
C ALA A 344 5.42 24.35 -34.72
N GLN A 345 6.19 24.92 -33.79
CA GLN A 345 7.51 24.39 -33.43
C GLN A 345 7.39 23.11 -32.60
N VAL A 346 6.40 23.04 -31.70
CA VAL A 346 6.11 21.83 -30.92
C VAL A 346 5.59 20.73 -31.84
N ASP A 347 4.70 21.08 -32.77
CA ASP A 347 4.13 20.17 -33.76
C ASP A 347 5.21 19.55 -34.68
N THR A 348 6.17 20.38 -35.13
CA THR A 348 7.33 19.91 -35.91
C THR A 348 8.17 18.92 -35.11
N ALA A 349 8.47 19.22 -33.84
CA ALA A 349 9.25 18.33 -32.98
C ALA A 349 8.51 17.02 -32.65
N LEU A 350 7.20 17.10 -32.42
CA LEU A 350 6.37 15.93 -32.14
C LEU A 350 6.26 15.03 -33.38
N SER A 351 6.27 15.62 -34.59
CA SER A 351 6.26 14.89 -35.87
C SER A 351 7.49 14.01 -36.11
N GLU A 352 8.59 14.20 -35.37
CA GLU A 352 9.76 13.32 -35.43
C GLU A 352 9.49 11.95 -34.76
N VAL A 353 8.50 11.89 -33.86
CA VAL A 353 8.22 10.70 -33.03
C VAL A 353 6.82 10.13 -33.33
N THR A 354 5.86 10.96 -33.74
CA THR A 354 4.50 10.55 -34.09
C THR A 354 4.13 11.03 -35.48
N THR A 355 3.58 10.15 -36.32
CA THR A 355 3.20 10.49 -37.70
C THR A 355 1.78 11.04 -37.85
N ASN A 356 0.97 11.01 -36.78
CA ASN A 356 -0.48 11.22 -36.86
C ASN A 356 -1.07 11.83 -35.57
N HIS A 357 -0.60 13.00 -35.13
CA HIS A 357 -1.14 13.74 -33.99
C HIS A 357 -1.90 14.99 -34.44
N LYS A 358 -2.93 15.38 -33.67
CA LYS A 358 -3.71 16.58 -33.91
C LYS A 358 -3.77 17.43 -32.64
N LEU A 359 -3.46 18.72 -32.77
CA LEU A 359 -3.56 19.67 -31.65
C LEU A 359 -5.03 19.85 -31.24
N ILE A 360 -5.33 19.57 -29.98
CA ILE A 360 -6.66 19.68 -29.38
C ILE A 360 -6.80 20.97 -28.59
N SER A 361 -5.78 21.35 -27.84
CA SER A 361 -5.84 22.52 -26.96
C SER A 361 -4.45 23.13 -26.74
N THR A 362 -4.44 24.44 -26.50
CA THR A 362 -3.28 25.21 -26.08
C THR A 362 -3.69 26.10 -24.91
N ARG A 363 -2.91 26.12 -23.84
CA ARG A 363 -3.11 27.01 -22.70
C ARG A 363 -1.78 27.41 -22.07
N GLU A 364 -1.74 28.56 -21.42
CA GLU A 364 -0.64 28.90 -20.50
C GLU A 364 -0.79 28.10 -19.20
N ASP A 365 0.34 27.69 -18.65
CA ASP A 365 0.45 26.80 -17.49
C ASP A 365 1.75 27.08 -16.71
N ASP A 366 1.85 26.53 -15.51
CA ASP A 366 3.04 26.63 -14.67
C ASP A 366 3.75 25.27 -14.59
N PHE A 367 5.00 25.22 -15.01
CA PHE A 367 5.85 24.04 -14.87
C PHE A 367 7.01 24.35 -13.93
N GLU A 368 6.98 23.79 -12.73
CA GLU A 368 8.01 24.00 -11.69
C GLU A 368 8.23 25.50 -11.33
N GLY A 369 7.17 26.31 -11.39
CA GLY A 369 7.24 27.75 -11.13
C GLY A 369 7.65 28.60 -12.33
N ILE A 370 7.76 28.02 -13.53
CA ILE A 370 8.05 28.73 -14.78
C ILE A 370 6.77 28.82 -15.61
N GLU A 371 6.51 30.02 -16.13
CA GLU A 371 5.44 30.27 -17.08
C GLU A 371 5.75 29.54 -18.39
N THR A 372 4.89 28.58 -18.74
CA THR A 372 5.03 27.70 -19.90
C THR A 372 3.72 27.60 -20.66
N THR A 373 3.78 27.09 -21.88
CA THR A 373 2.59 26.80 -22.67
C THR A 373 2.41 25.29 -22.78
N THR A 374 1.23 24.81 -22.39
CA THR A 374 0.82 23.40 -22.48
C THR A 374 0.05 23.17 -23.77
N PHE A 375 0.54 22.22 -24.57
CA PHE A 375 -0.10 21.76 -25.80
C PHE A 375 -0.63 20.34 -25.60
N THR A 376 -1.93 20.14 -25.82
CA THR A 376 -2.55 18.82 -25.76
C THR A 376 -2.86 18.35 -27.17
N TYR A 377 -2.33 17.19 -27.54
CA TYR A 377 -2.55 16.51 -28.81
C TYR A 377 -3.30 15.19 -28.58
N GLU A 378 -4.05 14.73 -29.58
CA GLU A 378 -4.63 13.38 -29.64
C GLU A 378 -4.18 12.71 -30.94
N LEU A 379 -3.92 11.40 -30.91
CA LEU A 379 -3.59 10.67 -32.13
C LEU A 379 -4.81 10.58 -33.05
N GLU A 380 -4.61 10.84 -34.35
CA GLU A 380 -5.67 10.81 -35.36
C GLU A 380 -6.31 9.43 -35.52
N SER A 381 -5.53 8.38 -35.27
CA SER A 381 -6.04 7.01 -35.20
C SER A 381 -5.18 6.12 -34.30
N TYR A 382 -5.80 5.23 -33.54
CA TYR A 382 -5.12 4.16 -32.82
C TYR A 382 -6.02 2.92 -32.70
N ASP A 383 -5.38 1.75 -32.62
CA ASP A 383 -6.04 0.44 -32.53
C ASP A 383 -5.78 -0.19 -31.17
N VAL A 384 -6.82 -0.74 -30.55
CA VAL A 384 -6.73 -1.61 -29.38
C VAL A 384 -7.16 -2.99 -29.81
N ILE A 385 -6.28 -3.97 -29.60
CA ILE A 385 -6.55 -5.37 -29.94
C ILE A 385 -7.04 -6.07 -28.68
N ASP A 386 -8.20 -6.69 -28.78
CA ASP A 386 -8.74 -7.59 -27.78
C ASP A 386 -8.99 -8.94 -28.44
N ASN A 387 -8.56 -10.02 -27.81
CA ASN A 387 -8.84 -11.36 -28.33
C ASN A 387 -10.04 -11.90 -27.55
N GLU A 388 -11.17 -12.10 -28.23
CA GLU A 388 -12.32 -12.71 -27.58
C GLU A 388 -12.07 -14.20 -27.29
N GLN A 389 -12.91 -14.76 -26.42
CA GLN A 389 -12.80 -16.07 -25.74
C GLN A 389 -12.60 -17.29 -26.67
N ASN A 390 -12.70 -17.13 -27.99
CA ASN A 390 -12.58 -18.19 -29.00
C ASN A 390 -11.41 -17.99 -29.97
N GLY A 391 -10.47 -17.08 -29.67
CA GLY A 391 -9.30 -16.82 -30.51
C GLY A 391 -9.59 -15.99 -31.77
N LEU A 392 -10.84 -15.54 -31.95
CA LEU A 392 -11.21 -14.57 -32.98
C LEU A 392 -10.77 -13.17 -32.55
N ARG A 393 -10.15 -12.45 -33.49
CA ARG A 393 -9.64 -11.11 -33.22
C ARG A 393 -10.76 -10.09 -33.17
N ARG A 394 -10.75 -9.25 -32.13
CA ARG A 394 -11.51 -8.00 -32.04
C ARG A 394 -10.56 -6.81 -32.03
N VAL A 395 -10.86 -5.79 -32.83
CA VAL A 395 -10.08 -4.55 -32.86
C VAL A 395 -11.01 -3.38 -32.64
N LEU A 396 -10.76 -2.62 -31.57
CA LEU A 396 -11.38 -1.33 -31.35
C LEU A 396 -10.49 -0.27 -31.99
N ARG A 397 -10.97 0.40 -33.04
CA ARG A 397 -10.24 1.45 -33.74
C ARG A 397 -10.93 2.79 -33.52
N THR A 398 -10.20 3.76 -33.00
CA THR A 398 -10.71 5.13 -32.88
C THR A 398 -10.09 6.00 -33.97
N ARG A 399 -10.91 6.83 -34.62
CA ARG A 399 -10.47 7.77 -35.67
C ARG A 399 -11.08 9.14 -35.45
N LEU A 400 -10.31 10.18 -35.74
CA LEU A 400 -10.79 11.57 -35.76
C LEU A 400 -11.08 12.00 -37.20
N LEU A 401 -12.30 12.45 -37.46
CA LEU A 401 -12.74 13.02 -38.73
C LEU A 401 -12.91 14.53 -38.59
N LEU A 402 -12.81 15.26 -39.71
CA LEU A 402 -13.23 16.66 -39.75
C LEU A 402 -14.73 16.76 -39.42
N ALA A 403 -15.15 17.83 -38.72
CA ALA A 403 -16.54 17.98 -38.27
C ALA A 403 -17.58 17.93 -39.41
N ALA A 404 -17.18 18.27 -40.65
CA ALA A 404 -18.05 18.22 -41.83
C ALA A 404 -17.97 16.90 -42.64
N GLN A 405 -17.12 15.95 -42.25
CA GLN A 405 -16.90 14.71 -43.00
C GLN A 405 -17.88 13.62 -42.57
N PHE A 406 -18.57 13.02 -43.53
CA PHE A 406 -19.47 11.89 -43.30
C PHE A 406 -18.68 10.59 -43.12
N TYR A 407 -19.13 9.76 -42.17
CA TYR A 407 -18.65 8.40 -41.99
C TYR A 407 -19.44 7.47 -42.92
N ALA A 408 -18.75 6.81 -43.86
CA ALA A 408 -19.38 6.08 -44.97
C ALA A 408 -19.30 4.55 -44.84
N SER A 409 -18.68 4.02 -43.78
CA SER A 409 -18.55 2.58 -43.60
C SER A 409 -19.88 1.95 -43.16
N GLU A 410 -20.14 0.75 -43.66
CA GLU A 410 -21.33 -0.06 -43.38
C GLU A 410 -20.98 -1.32 -42.56
N VAL A 411 -21.77 -1.61 -41.53
CA VAL A 411 -21.63 -2.77 -40.64
C VAL A 411 -21.93 -4.07 -41.41
N GLY A 412 -21.10 -5.09 -41.22
CA GLY A 412 -21.20 -6.37 -41.92
C GLY A 412 -20.81 -6.32 -43.41
N VAL A 413 -20.35 -5.19 -43.92
CA VAL A 413 -19.91 -5.06 -45.33
C VAL A 413 -18.49 -4.56 -45.41
N THR A 414 -18.17 -3.51 -44.66
CA THR A 414 -16.83 -2.90 -44.70
C THR A 414 -15.82 -3.84 -44.07
N THR A 415 -14.67 -3.99 -44.72
CA THR A 415 -13.57 -4.83 -44.26
C THR A 415 -12.26 -4.06 -44.11
N ILE A 416 -11.41 -4.49 -43.20
CA ILE A 416 -10.01 -4.08 -43.11
C ILE A 416 -9.10 -5.30 -43.14
N ALA A 417 -7.91 -5.12 -43.72
CA ALA A 417 -6.79 -6.04 -43.50
C ALA A 417 -6.05 -5.59 -42.23
N HIS A 418 -6.05 -6.42 -41.19
CA HIS A 418 -5.40 -6.13 -39.92
C HIS A 418 -4.24 -7.09 -39.67
N GLU A 419 -3.07 -6.55 -39.36
CA GLU A 419 -1.83 -7.29 -39.15
C GLU A 419 -1.31 -7.05 -37.73
N ILE A 420 -0.71 -8.08 -37.12
CA ILE A 420 -0.06 -7.99 -35.81
C ILE A 420 1.37 -8.51 -35.98
N ASN A 421 2.36 -7.78 -35.46
CA ASN A 421 3.77 -8.22 -35.41
C ASN A 421 4.36 -8.69 -36.75
N ALA A 422 4.07 -7.99 -37.85
CA ALA A 422 4.57 -8.32 -39.20
C ALA A 422 4.10 -9.70 -39.74
N GLY A 423 2.92 -10.18 -39.33
CA GLY A 423 2.35 -11.48 -39.73
C GLY A 423 1.45 -11.44 -40.98
N THR A 424 0.76 -12.54 -41.29
CA THR A 424 -0.23 -12.55 -42.37
C THR A 424 -1.44 -11.67 -41.99
N PRO A 425 -1.86 -10.71 -42.84
CA PRO A 425 -3.04 -9.90 -42.57
C PRO A 425 -4.31 -10.75 -42.48
N THR A 426 -5.13 -10.49 -41.46
CA THR A 426 -6.43 -11.10 -41.25
C THR A 426 -7.52 -10.13 -41.69
N THR A 427 -8.55 -10.61 -42.39
CA THR A 427 -9.72 -9.82 -42.76
C THR A 427 -10.65 -9.66 -41.57
N LEU A 428 -10.90 -8.43 -41.13
CA LEU A 428 -11.90 -8.10 -40.12
C LEU A 428 -13.07 -7.36 -40.77
N TYR A 429 -14.27 -7.61 -40.26
CA TYR A 429 -15.52 -6.97 -40.68
C TYR A 429 -15.93 -5.93 -39.64
N LEU A 430 -16.47 -4.80 -40.10
CA LEU A 430 -17.03 -3.80 -39.20
C LEU A 430 -18.26 -4.38 -38.50
N ALA A 431 -18.18 -4.57 -37.19
CA ALA A 431 -19.24 -5.14 -36.36
C ALA A 431 -20.15 -4.06 -35.76
N ALA A 432 -19.57 -2.92 -35.38
CA ALA A 432 -20.32 -1.77 -34.89
C ALA A 432 -19.47 -0.50 -35.05
N PHE A 433 -20.11 0.67 -34.97
CA PHE A 433 -19.39 1.91 -34.77
C PHE A 433 -20.22 2.88 -33.91
N LYS A 434 -19.53 3.78 -33.22
CA LYS A 434 -20.12 4.89 -32.46
C LYS A 434 -19.52 6.19 -32.96
N ILE A 435 -20.37 7.21 -33.09
CA ILE A 435 -19.96 8.56 -33.48
C ILE A 435 -20.25 9.51 -32.34
N ASP A 436 -19.23 10.20 -31.85
CA ASP A 436 -19.33 11.29 -30.88
C ASP A 436 -18.93 12.61 -31.56
N ASP A 437 -19.89 13.53 -31.66
CA ASP A 437 -19.69 14.85 -32.30
C ASP A 437 -19.19 15.89 -31.29
N THR A 438 -18.11 16.59 -31.66
CA THR A 438 -17.63 17.78 -30.95
C THR A 438 -17.63 18.99 -31.88
N ALA A 439 -17.44 20.20 -31.33
CA ALA A 439 -17.41 21.42 -32.13
C ALA A 439 -16.28 21.47 -33.18
N SER A 440 -15.18 20.72 -32.96
CA SER A 440 -13.96 20.82 -33.77
C SER A 440 -13.66 19.56 -34.60
N PHE A 441 -14.22 18.42 -34.23
CA PHE A 441 -14.01 17.14 -34.90
C PHE A 441 -15.11 16.14 -34.56
N ARG A 442 -15.22 15.10 -35.37
CA ARG A 442 -16.07 13.94 -35.11
C ARG A 442 -15.20 12.77 -34.71
N LYS A 443 -15.48 12.16 -33.55
CA LYS A 443 -14.77 10.97 -33.06
C LYS A 443 -15.57 9.73 -33.45
N VAL A 444 -14.94 8.81 -34.17
CA VAL A 444 -15.56 7.54 -34.56
C VAL A 444 -14.82 6.41 -33.87
N THR A 445 -15.54 5.61 -33.10
CA THR A 445 -15.04 4.37 -32.51
C THR A 445 -15.64 3.20 -33.27
N GLU A 446 -14.82 2.45 -33.98
CA GLU A 446 -15.16 1.30 -34.81
C GLU A 446 -14.81 0.02 -34.06
N THR A 447 -15.73 -0.95 -34.04
CA THR A 447 -15.49 -2.31 -33.53
C THR A 447 -15.37 -3.23 -34.73
N TRP A 448 -14.20 -3.82 -34.92
CA TRP A 448 -13.89 -4.76 -35.99
C TRP A 448 -13.78 -6.17 -35.43
N MET A 449 -14.37 -7.16 -36.11
CA MET A 449 -14.38 -8.56 -35.67
C MET A 449 -13.98 -9.50 -36.81
N GLU A 450 -13.21 -10.53 -36.46
CA GLU A 450 -12.84 -11.62 -37.36
C GLU A 450 -14.01 -12.58 -37.58
N ALA A 451 -14.26 -12.99 -38.82
CA ALA A 451 -15.25 -14.02 -39.11
C ALA A 451 -14.70 -15.41 -38.74
N GLY A 452 -15.53 -16.28 -38.16
CA GLY A 452 -15.09 -17.63 -37.79
C GLY A 452 -16.04 -18.36 -36.84
N GLN A 453 -15.59 -19.48 -36.29
CA GLN A 453 -16.38 -20.30 -35.37
C GLN A 453 -16.46 -19.65 -33.98
N LEU A 454 -17.67 -19.33 -33.53
CA LEU A 454 -17.94 -18.80 -32.19
C LEU A 454 -18.11 -19.91 -31.15
N SER A 455 -18.79 -20.99 -31.51
CA SER A 455 -18.97 -22.09 -30.58
C SER A 455 -19.31 -23.37 -31.32
N GLU A 456 -19.03 -24.47 -30.65
CA GLU A 456 -19.40 -25.81 -31.07
C GLU A 456 -19.86 -26.58 -29.84
N ASN A 457 -21.00 -27.24 -29.97
CA ASN A 457 -21.53 -28.11 -28.94
C ASN A 457 -21.17 -29.57 -29.26
N ASP A 458 -20.84 -30.32 -28.21
CA ASP A 458 -20.69 -31.77 -28.32
C ASP A 458 -21.99 -32.41 -28.84
N PRO A 459 -21.90 -33.51 -29.61
CA PRO A 459 -23.07 -34.17 -30.15
C PRO A 459 -23.98 -34.70 -29.03
N ILE A 460 -25.22 -34.22 -28.99
CA ILE A 460 -26.24 -34.70 -28.06
C ILE A 460 -27.11 -35.72 -28.79
N THR A 461 -27.33 -36.88 -28.18
CA THR A 461 -28.29 -37.86 -28.70
C THR A 461 -29.71 -37.34 -28.44
N GLY A 462 -30.44 -37.04 -29.51
CA GLY A 462 -31.84 -36.65 -29.43
C GLY A 462 -32.75 -37.80 -28.97
N SER A 463 -34.02 -37.49 -28.69
CA SER A 463 -35.04 -38.49 -28.35
C SER A 463 -35.30 -39.51 -29.47
N ASP A 464 -34.88 -39.16 -30.68
CA ASP A 464 -34.88 -39.94 -31.91
C ASP A 464 -33.64 -40.85 -32.06
N ARG A 465 -32.73 -40.85 -31.07
CA ARG A 465 -31.46 -41.58 -31.05
C ARG A 465 -30.43 -41.11 -32.08
N ILE A 466 -30.67 -39.96 -32.72
CA ILE A 466 -29.73 -39.34 -33.66
C ILE A 466 -28.88 -38.32 -32.93
N ARG A 467 -27.56 -38.36 -33.15
CA ARG A 467 -26.65 -37.37 -32.57
C ARG A 467 -26.68 -36.07 -33.36
N VAL A 468 -26.95 -34.97 -32.65
CA VAL A 468 -27.02 -33.61 -33.19
C VAL A 468 -25.85 -32.79 -32.69
N ARG A 469 -25.09 -32.20 -33.62
CA ARG A 469 -24.04 -31.20 -33.36
C ARG A 469 -24.55 -29.83 -33.81
N THR A 470 -24.26 -28.78 -33.05
CA THR A 470 -24.54 -27.39 -33.47
C THR A 470 -23.25 -26.59 -33.48
N ILE A 471 -22.98 -25.91 -34.58
CA ILE A 471 -21.87 -24.96 -34.73
C ILE A 471 -22.44 -23.58 -34.98
N VAL A 472 -21.94 -22.59 -34.25
CA VAL A 472 -22.29 -21.19 -34.42
C VAL A 472 -21.11 -20.46 -35.05
N TRP A 473 -21.35 -19.79 -36.17
CA TRP A 473 -20.39 -19.01 -36.91
C TRP A 473 -20.70 -17.52 -36.79
N GLN A 474 -19.65 -16.70 -36.72
CA GLN A 474 -19.72 -15.26 -36.83
C GLN A 474 -19.49 -14.86 -38.29
N MET A 475 -20.42 -14.08 -38.82
CA MET A 475 -20.38 -13.41 -40.12
C MET A 475 -20.41 -14.31 -41.35
N VAL A 476 -19.50 -15.30 -41.44
CA VAL A 476 -19.34 -16.21 -42.57
C VAL A 476 -19.36 -17.65 -42.05
N GLN A 477 -20.21 -18.50 -42.65
CA GLN A 477 -20.22 -19.94 -42.36
C GLN A 477 -18.96 -20.59 -42.95
N GLY A 478 -18.30 -21.43 -42.15
CA GLY A 478 -17.17 -22.25 -42.59
C GLY A 478 -17.61 -23.52 -43.33
N SER A 479 -16.69 -24.46 -43.47
CA SER A 479 -17.01 -25.78 -44.06
C SER A 479 -17.77 -26.66 -43.08
N ASP A 480 -18.67 -27.48 -43.61
CA ASP A 480 -19.41 -28.46 -42.80
C ASP A 480 -18.44 -29.48 -42.17
N PRO A 481 -18.68 -29.91 -40.93
CA PRO A 481 -17.81 -30.86 -40.24
C PRO A 481 -17.83 -32.23 -40.93
N SER A 482 -16.65 -32.84 -41.09
CA SER A 482 -16.52 -34.16 -41.70
C SER A 482 -17.34 -35.22 -40.96
N GLY A 483 -18.11 -36.03 -41.70
CA GLY A 483 -18.95 -37.10 -41.15
C GLY A 483 -20.35 -36.66 -40.71
N TYR A 484 -20.70 -35.40 -40.91
CA TYR A 484 -22.00 -34.82 -40.56
C TYR A 484 -22.72 -34.28 -41.79
N VAL A 485 -24.05 -34.19 -41.71
CA VAL A 485 -24.92 -33.58 -42.73
C VAL A 485 -25.76 -32.46 -42.10
N ALA A 486 -25.90 -31.34 -42.80
CA ALA A 486 -26.65 -30.19 -42.30
C ALA A 486 -28.15 -30.51 -42.21
N SER A 487 -28.73 -30.27 -41.03
CA SER A 487 -30.15 -30.47 -40.77
C SER A 487 -30.94 -29.16 -40.81
N SER A 488 -30.35 -28.08 -40.32
CA SER A 488 -30.99 -26.76 -40.35
C SER A 488 -29.95 -25.64 -40.22
N ILE A 489 -30.25 -24.51 -40.85
CA ILE A 489 -29.46 -23.28 -40.78
C ILE A 489 -30.37 -22.17 -40.28
N LYS A 490 -29.93 -21.44 -39.25
CA LYS A 490 -30.55 -20.23 -38.73
C LYS A 490 -29.56 -19.09 -38.82
N THR A 491 -29.93 -18.01 -39.51
CA THR A 491 -29.13 -16.78 -39.55
C THR A 491 -29.84 -15.68 -38.77
N ASP A 492 -29.21 -15.21 -37.70
CA ASP A 492 -29.61 -14.02 -36.98
C ASP A 492 -28.77 -12.83 -37.48
N ASN A 493 -29.39 -11.67 -37.68
CA ASN A 493 -28.73 -10.46 -38.18
C ASN A 493 -29.08 -9.28 -37.26
N ILE A 494 -28.06 -8.69 -36.65
CA ILE A 494 -28.18 -7.50 -35.82
C ILE A 494 -27.43 -6.37 -36.54
N GLU A 495 -28.18 -5.40 -37.04
CA GLU A 495 -27.65 -4.17 -37.65
C GLU A 495 -26.61 -4.38 -38.77
N GLY A 496 -26.67 -5.52 -39.47
CA GLY A 496 -25.78 -5.88 -40.57
C GLY A 496 -24.78 -6.99 -40.24
N PHE A 497 -24.49 -7.21 -38.95
CA PHE A 497 -23.56 -8.23 -38.50
C PHE A 497 -24.30 -9.53 -38.17
N LYS A 498 -23.83 -10.65 -38.73
CA LYS A 498 -24.57 -11.93 -38.76
C LYS A 498 -24.00 -12.96 -37.80
N THR A 499 -24.89 -13.77 -37.22
CA THR A 499 -24.56 -15.00 -36.51
C THR A 499 -25.30 -16.16 -37.17
N ILE A 500 -24.56 -17.19 -37.58
CA ILE A 500 -25.10 -18.33 -38.36
C ILE A 500 -25.00 -19.58 -37.50
N SER A 501 -26.13 -20.11 -37.06
CA SER A 501 -26.21 -21.36 -36.31
C SER A 501 -26.61 -22.48 -37.25
N VAL A 502 -25.75 -23.51 -37.37
CA VAL A 502 -26.01 -24.68 -38.19
C VAL A 502 -26.08 -25.91 -37.29
N SER A 503 -27.18 -26.65 -37.39
CA SER A 503 -27.31 -27.96 -36.76
C SER A 503 -27.03 -29.06 -37.77
N TYR A 504 -26.39 -30.12 -37.30
CA TYR A 504 -25.93 -31.23 -38.11
C TYR A 504 -26.31 -32.57 -37.47
N TYR A 505 -26.73 -33.52 -38.29
CA TYR A 505 -26.87 -34.92 -37.90
C TYR A 505 -25.59 -35.69 -38.20
N LEU A 506 -25.24 -36.64 -37.34
CA LEU A 506 -24.15 -37.58 -37.63
C LEU A 506 -24.59 -38.55 -38.73
N SER A 507 -23.85 -38.57 -39.85
CA SER A 507 -24.22 -39.37 -41.03
C SER A 507 -24.32 -40.87 -40.74
N ALA A 508 -23.49 -41.38 -39.81
CA ALA A 508 -23.50 -42.78 -39.40
C ALA A 508 -24.85 -43.20 -38.80
N ASP A 509 -25.49 -42.34 -37.99
CA ASP A 509 -26.75 -42.65 -37.31
C ASP A 509 -27.93 -42.77 -38.31
N LEU A 510 -27.80 -42.21 -39.51
CA LEU A 510 -28.78 -42.32 -40.59
C LEU A 510 -28.76 -43.69 -41.29
N SER A 511 -27.77 -44.53 -40.99
CA SER A 511 -27.56 -45.84 -41.63
C SER A 511 -27.60 -47.02 -40.65
N VAL A 512 -27.89 -46.75 -39.37
CA VAL A 512 -27.89 -47.75 -38.29
C VAL A 512 -29.30 -48.31 -38.06
N ASP A 513 -29.37 -49.63 -37.94
CA ASP A 513 -30.56 -50.35 -37.48
C ASP A 513 -30.54 -50.46 -35.95
N TYR A 514 -31.60 -49.99 -35.30
CA TYR A 514 -31.80 -50.15 -33.85
C TYR A 514 -32.72 -51.33 -33.60
N VAL A 515 -32.15 -52.43 -33.12
CA VAL A 515 -32.86 -53.69 -32.87
C VAL A 515 -33.10 -53.89 -31.37
N TYR A 516 -34.33 -54.21 -30.98
CA TYR A 516 -34.67 -54.60 -29.62
C TYR A 516 -35.79 -55.64 -29.58
N GLU A 517 -35.84 -56.42 -28.50
CA GLU A 517 -36.85 -57.44 -28.28
C GLU A 517 -37.99 -56.91 -27.40
N THR A 518 -39.21 -57.33 -27.70
CA THR A 518 -40.41 -57.04 -26.92
C THR A 518 -41.45 -58.16 -27.10
N THR A 519 -42.66 -57.97 -26.59
CA THR A 519 -43.78 -58.88 -26.86
C THR A 519 -44.91 -58.13 -27.55
N VAL A 520 -45.53 -58.78 -28.54
CA VAL A 520 -46.62 -58.21 -29.32
C VAL A 520 -47.82 -59.18 -29.28
N PRO A 521 -49.04 -58.68 -29.03
CA PRO A 521 -50.23 -59.52 -29.09
C PRO A 521 -50.48 -59.99 -30.52
N PHE A 522 -50.71 -61.29 -30.70
CA PHE A 522 -51.07 -61.91 -31.97
C PHE A 522 -52.12 -62.99 -31.72
N THR A 523 -53.00 -63.21 -32.70
CA THR A 523 -53.97 -64.31 -32.65
C THR A 523 -53.53 -65.38 -33.63
N ILE A 524 -53.07 -66.52 -33.12
CA ILE A 524 -52.79 -67.69 -33.95
C ILE A 524 -54.12 -68.11 -34.59
N PRO A 525 -54.22 -68.16 -35.93
CA PRO A 525 -55.46 -68.57 -36.59
C PRO A 525 -55.89 -69.96 -36.13
N GLY A 526 -57.19 -70.19 -36.02
CA GLY A 526 -57.73 -71.53 -35.88
C GLY A 526 -57.47 -72.35 -37.15
N THR A 527 -57.77 -73.64 -37.11
CA THR A 527 -57.66 -74.53 -38.27
C THR A 527 -59.02 -75.13 -38.57
N VAL A 528 -59.26 -75.40 -39.85
CA VAL A 528 -60.39 -76.17 -40.32
C VAL A 528 -59.83 -77.33 -41.13
N ASP A 529 -60.19 -78.53 -40.71
CA ASP A 529 -59.84 -79.78 -41.36
C ASP A 529 -61.04 -80.74 -41.32
N VAL A 530 -60.84 -81.95 -41.84
CA VAL A 530 -61.79 -83.05 -41.73
C VAL A 530 -61.18 -84.19 -40.92
N GLN A 531 -62.02 -84.85 -40.13
CA GLN A 531 -61.67 -86.09 -39.45
C GLN A 531 -62.73 -87.15 -39.71
N GLU A 532 -62.32 -88.41 -39.74
CA GLU A 532 -63.22 -89.55 -39.81
C GLU A 532 -63.29 -90.26 -38.47
N ASN A 533 -64.50 -90.35 -37.91
CA ASN A 533 -64.76 -91.14 -36.71
C ASN A 533 -65.42 -92.47 -37.05
N ASP A 534 -64.80 -93.57 -36.60
CA ASP A 534 -65.37 -94.91 -36.65
C ASP A 534 -66.14 -95.20 -35.36
N PHE A 535 -67.43 -95.57 -35.50
CA PHE A 535 -68.30 -95.92 -34.38
C PHE A 535 -68.25 -97.41 -34.00
N GLY A 536 -67.42 -98.22 -34.66
CA GLY A 536 -67.14 -99.62 -34.30
C GLY A 536 -68.27 -100.61 -34.56
N LEU A 537 -69.41 -100.17 -35.11
CA LEU A 537 -70.55 -101.01 -35.49
C LEU A 537 -70.69 -101.01 -37.02
N ALA A 538 -70.57 -102.20 -37.64
CA ALA A 538 -70.74 -102.40 -39.09
C ALA A 538 -69.89 -101.48 -40.00
N SER A 539 -68.68 -101.12 -39.57
CA SER A 539 -67.78 -100.19 -40.28
C SER A 539 -68.43 -98.82 -40.56
N THR A 540 -69.23 -98.32 -39.62
CA THR A 540 -69.91 -97.02 -39.74
C THR A 540 -68.91 -95.89 -39.52
N LEU A 541 -68.67 -95.09 -40.57
CA LEU A 541 -67.79 -93.93 -40.53
C LEU A 541 -68.59 -92.63 -40.61
N ASN A 542 -68.14 -91.62 -39.89
CA ASN A 542 -68.65 -90.27 -40.00
C ASN A 542 -67.53 -89.29 -40.30
N LEU A 543 -67.59 -88.69 -41.50
CA LEU A 543 -66.73 -87.59 -41.89
C LEU A 543 -67.30 -86.32 -41.27
N MET A 544 -66.50 -85.66 -40.45
CA MET A 544 -66.89 -84.43 -39.77
C MET A 544 -65.79 -83.39 -39.90
N LEU A 545 -66.19 -82.14 -39.70
CA LEU A 545 -65.23 -81.04 -39.57
C LEU A 545 -64.53 -81.16 -38.23
N ASP A 546 -63.22 -81.01 -38.28
CA ASP A 546 -62.40 -80.71 -37.13
C ASP A 546 -62.03 -79.22 -37.18
N VAL A 547 -62.38 -78.47 -36.14
CA VAL A 547 -62.20 -77.02 -36.11
C VAL A 547 -61.55 -76.63 -34.79
N SER A 548 -60.34 -76.08 -34.86
CA SER A 548 -59.65 -75.54 -33.69
C SER A 548 -59.94 -74.04 -33.54
N PRO A 549 -60.12 -73.53 -32.30
CA PRO A 549 -60.38 -72.11 -32.09
C PRO A 549 -59.11 -71.28 -32.37
N PRO A 550 -59.24 -70.03 -32.83
CA PRO A 550 -58.13 -69.09 -32.86
C PRO A 550 -57.64 -68.81 -31.43
N VAL A 551 -56.31 -68.73 -31.24
CA VAL A 551 -55.70 -68.58 -29.92
C VAL A 551 -55.00 -67.23 -29.80
N PRO A 552 -55.54 -66.28 -29.02
CA PRO A 552 -54.83 -65.05 -28.67
C PRO A 552 -53.64 -65.36 -27.76
N THR A 553 -52.47 -64.87 -28.11
CA THR A 553 -51.24 -65.04 -27.32
C THR A 553 -50.33 -63.81 -27.44
N LEU A 554 -49.33 -63.72 -26.56
CA LEU A 554 -48.22 -62.79 -26.71
C LEU A 554 -47.09 -63.52 -27.46
N CYS A 555 -46.68 -62.98 -28.60
CA CYS A 555 -45.52 -63.49 -29.34
C CYS A 555 -44.29 -62.68 -28.96
N GLU A 556 -43.14 -63.35 -28.87
CA GLU A 556 -41.84 -62.66 -28.84
C GLU A 556 -41.68 -61.90 -30.16
N ALA A 557 -41.24 -60.65 -30.07
CA ALA A 557 -41.13 -59.76 -31.20
C ALA A 557 -39.75 -59.11 -31.25
N ILE A 558 -39.17 -59.07 -32.45
CA ILE A 558 -37.97 -58.31 -32.76
C ILE A 558 -38.42 -57.05 -33.49
N ILE A 559 -38.15 -55.88 -32.89
CA ILE A 559 -38.43 -54.58 -33.48
C ILE A 559 -37.14 -54.02 -34.05
N THR A 560 -37.14 -53.72 -35.34
CA THR A 560 -36.04 -53.01 -36.02
C THR A 560 -36.50 -51.62 -36.41
N GLU A 561 -35.89 -50.60 -35.82
CA GLU A 561 -36.12 -49.18 -36.17
C GLU A 561 -34.93 -48.64 -36.98
N LYS A 562 -35.20 -47.96 -38.09
CA LYS A 562 -34.16 -47.27 -38.88
C LYS A 562 -34.68 -46.01 -39.54
N TYR A 563 -33.76 -45.12 -39.94
CA TYR A 563 -34.08 -43.95 -40.75
C TYR A 563 -33.82 -44.25 -42.22
N THR A 564 -34.75 -43.86 -43.09
CA THR A 564 -34.63 -44.07 -44.54
C THR A 564 -35.32 -42.94 -45.30
N ASP A 565 -34.77 -42.59 -46.45
CA ASP A 565 -35.37 -41.71 -47.45
C ASP A 565 -36.28 -42.47 -48.44
N GLU A 566 -36.36 -43.81 -48.32
CA GLU A 566 -37.30 -44.63 -49.07
C GLU A 566 -38.73 -44.45 -48.57
N VAL A 567 -39.65 -44.15 -49.50
CA VAL A 567 -41.06 -43.87 -49.18
C VAL A 567 -41.95 -45.13 -49.31
N VAL A 568 -41.39 -46.27 -49.73
CA VAL A 568 -42.17 -47.46 -50.10
C VAL A 568 -42.15 -48.50 -48.96
N ILE A 569 -43.34 -48.99 -48.60
CA ILE A 569 -43.52 -50.15 -47.72
C ILE A 569 -43.70 -51.38 -48.61
N ASP A 570 -42.88 -52.41 -48.39
CA ASP A 570 -43.09 -53.73 -48.96
C ASP A 570 -44.18 -54.45 -48.15
N SER A 571 -45.40 -54.46 -48.68
CA SER A 571 -46.53 -55.12 -48.02
C SER A 571 -46.55 -56.64 -48.24
N ASP A 572 -45.78 -57.15 -49.20
CA ASP A 572 -45.84 -58.57 -49.60
C ASP A 572 -45.18 -59.47 -48.55
N VAL A 573 -44.25 -58.91 -47.76
CA VAL A 573 -43.58 -59.62 -46.65
C VAL A 573 -44.41 -59.67 -45.36
N ILE A 574 -45.53 -58.94 -45.29
CA ILE A 574 -46.38 -58.87 -44.09
C ILE A 574 -47.33 -60.07 -44.09
N TYR A 575 -47.52 -60.70 -42.94
CA TYR A 575 -48.55 -61.72 -42.78
C TYR A 575 -49.95 -61.08 -42.81
N GLN A 576 -50.63 -61.21 -43.94
CA GLN A 576 -51.98 -60.68 -44.15
C GLN A 576 -52.85 -61.62 -45.00
N PRO A 577 -53.54 -62.61 -44.39
CA PRO A 577 -54.45 -63.47 -45.13
C PRO A 577 -55.56 -62.66 -45.82
N ASN A 578 -55.69 -62.80 -47.15
CA ASN A 578 -56.68 -62.03 -47.92
C ASN A 578 -58.06 -62.71 -48.03
N LYS A 579 -58.14 -63.99 -47.64
CA LYS A 579 -59.38 -64.76 -47.46
C LYS A 579 -59.25 -65.68 -46.25
N TRP A 580 -60.39 -66.09 -45.70
CA TRP A 580 -60.48 -67.06 -44.60
C TRP A 580 -61.22 -68.31 -45.02
N THR A 581 -61.08 -69.39 -44.25
CA THR A 581 -61.61 -70.70 -44.64
C THR A 581 -63.14 -70.74 -44.71
N GLY A 582 -63.66 -71.10 -45.88
CA GLY A 582 -65.04 -71.48 -46.14
C GLY A 582 -65.18 -73.00 -46.23
N VAL A 583 -66.37 -73.49 -45.86
CA VAL A 583 -66.72 -74.90 -45.92
C VAL A 583 -68.08 -75.07 -46.59
N LEU A 584 -68.17 -76.02 -47.51
CA LEU A 584 -69.41 -76.53 -48.09
C LEU A 584 -69.55 -78.01 -47.75
N ILE A 585 -70.62 -78.37 -47.06
CA ILE A 585 -71.02 -79.75 -46.78
C ILE A 585 -72.20 -80.07 -47.67
N GLU A 586 -72.18 -81.21 -48.37
CA GLU A 586 -73.28 -81.62 -49.25
C GLU A 586 -73.41 -83.15 -49.33
N GLY A 587 -74.63 -83.63 -49.60
CA GLY A 587 -74.89 -85.06 -49.79
C GLY A 587 -76.37 -85.37 -50.00
N ILE A 588 -76.69 -86.66 -50.11
CA ILE A 588 -78.08 -87.13 -50.27
C ILE A 588 -78.40 -88.09 -49.12
N ALA A 589 -79.40 -87.76 -48.32
CA ALA A 589 -79.87 -88.57 -47.20
C ALA A 589 -80.88 -89.65 -47.64
N PRO A 590 -81.17 -90.67 -46.79
CA PRO A 590 -82.17 -91.68 -47.09
C PRO A 590 -83.52 -91.09 -47.51
N SER A 591 -84.16 -91.69 -48.52
CA SER A 591 -85.34 -91.14 -49.24
C SER A 591 -85.01 -90.09 -50.30
N GLN A 592 -83.74 -90.01 -50.73
CA GLN A 592 -83.27 -89.11 -51.81
C GLN A 592 -83.44 -87.62 -51.47
N THR A 593 -83.33 -87.25 -50.20
CA THR A 593 -83.41 -85.86 -49.74
C THR A 593 -82.01 -85.23 -49.75
N PRO A 594 -81.75 -84.23 -50.62
CA PRO A 594 -80.46 -83.55 -50.60
C PRO A 594 -80.31 -82.71 -49.34
N PHE A 595 -79.09 -82.68 -48.79
CA PHE A 595 -78.70 -81.74 -47.74
C PHE A 595 -77.47 -80.97 -48.19
N ALA A 596 -77.42 -79.70 -47.81
CA ALA A 596 -76.24 -78.87 -47.98
C ALA A 596 -76.15 -77.84 -46.84
N SER A 597 -74.93 -77.50 -46.44
CA SER A 597 -74.64 -76.46 -45.45
C SER A 597 -73.37 -75.73 -45.83
N THR A 598 -73.35 -74.41 -45.65
CA THR A 598 -72.18 -73.57 -45.92
C THR A 598 -71.81 -72.77 -44.68
N SER A 599 -70.54 -72.77 -44.33
CA SER A 599 -69.99 -72.03 -43.19
C SER A 599 -68.73 -71.28 -43.58
N THR A 600 -68.45 -70.16 -42.93
CA THR A 600 -67.19 -69.42 -43.09
C THR A 600 -66.57 -69.17 -41.72
N TYR A 601 -65.30 -69.52 -41.58
CA TYR A 601 -64.55 -69.45 -40.33
C TYR A 601 -63.51 -68.32 -40.41
N ARG A 602 -63.87 -67.13 -39.90
CA ARG A 602 -62.91 -66.01 -39.83
C ARG A 602 -61.76 -66.34 -38.91
N ASN A 603 -60.56 -65.86 -39.22
CA ASN A 603 -59.33 -66.18 -38.50
C ASN A 603 -59.04 -67.69 -38.43
N HIS A 604 -59.48 -68.46 -39.42
CA HIS A 604 -59.09 -69.86 -39.55
C HIS A 604 -58.45 -70.11 -40.91
N ILE A 605 -57.45 -70.97 -40.91
CA ILE A 605 -56.80 -71.50 -42.10
C ILE A 605 -57.27 -72.92 -42.39
N ALA A 606 -57.11 -73.38 -43.62
CA ALA A 606 -57.47 -74.72 -44.04
C ALA A 606 -56.23 -75.63 -43.95
N LEU A 607 -56.36 -76.82 -43.35
CA LEU A 607 -55.28 -77.81 -43.36
C LEU A 607 -55.42 -78.83 -44.49
N SER A 608 -56.63 -78.96 -45.05
CA SER A 608 -56.93 -79.78 -46.21
C SER A 608 -57.95 -79.11 -47.12
N THR A 609 -58.18 -79.69 -48.29
CA THR A 609 -59.28 -79.31 -49.20
C THR A 609 -60.62 -79.94 -48.81
N GLY A 610 -60.67 -80.63 -47.67
CA GLY A 610 -61.81 -81.42 -47.22
C GLY A 610 -61.71 -82.91 -47.59
N GLY A 611 -62.84 -83.62 -47.55
CA GLY A 611 -62.92 -85.05 -47.76
C GLY A 611 -64.27 -85.52 -48.30
N GLU A 612 -64.35 -86.81 -48.64
CA GLU A 612 -65.55 -87.44 -49.17
C GLU A 612 -65.75 -88.82 -48.56
N LEU A 613 -67.01 -89.23 -48.41
CA LEU A 613 -67.37 -90.60 -48.05
C LEU A 613 -68.46 -91.12 -48.98
N GLU A 614 -68.33 -92.37 -49.40
CA GLU A 614 -69.30 -93.06 -50.25
C GLU A 614 -69.87 -94.30 -49.56
N GLY A 615 -71.19 -94.49 -49.67
CA GLY A 615 -71.83 -95.77 -49.39
C GLY A 615 -72.86 -95.77 -48.26
N ALA A 616 -73.54 -96.91 -48.11
CA ALA A 616 -74.51 -97.11 -47.04
C ALA A 616 -73.82 -97.21 -45.67
N PHE A 617 -74.48 -96.70 -44.61
CA PHE A 617 -73.90 -96.58 -43.26
C PHE A 617 -72.65 -95.68 -43.21
N ARG A 618 -72.55 -94.68 -44.10
CA ARG A 618 -71.63 -93.56 -44.00
C ARG A 618 -72.40 -92.32 -43.60
N TYR A 619 -71.75 -91.46 -42.84
CA TYR A 619 -72.32 -90.23 -42.33
C TYR A 619 -71.42 -89.06 -42.72
N VAL A 620 -72.03 -87.94 -43.07
CA VAL A 620 -71.32 -86.67 -43.23
C VAL A 620 -71.96 -85.68 -42.28
N GLN A 621 -71.18 -85.20 -41.31
CA GLN A 621 -71.64 -84.30 -40.25
C GLN A 621 -72.90 -84.84 -39.54
N GLY A 622 -72.91 -86.14 -39.25
CA GLY A 622 -74.01 -86.81 -38.56
C GLY A 622 -75.24 -87.13 -39.41
N ASN A 623 -75.27 -86.75 -40.70
CA ASN A 623 -76.33 -87.13 -41.64
C ASN A 623 -75.96 -88.42 -42.37
N GLN A 624 -76.81 -89.45 -42.28
CA GLN A 624 -76.59 -90.71 -43.00
C GLN A 624 -76.69 -90.47 -44.52
N LEU A 625 -75.84 -91.11 -45.31
CA LEU A 625 -75.89 -91.09 -46.78
C LEU A 625 -76.82 -92.19 -47.33
N PHE A 626 -77.50 -91.88 -48.44
CA PHE A 626 -78.29 -92.84 -49.20
C PHE A 626 -77.37 -93.84 -49.94
N ALA A 627 -77.81 -95.08 -50.06
CA ALA A 627 -77.01 -96.18 -50.62
C ALA A 627 -76.44 -95.83 -52.01
N GLY A 628 -75.11 -95.95 -52.16
CA GLY A 628 -74.39 -95.66 -53.39
C GLY A 628 -74.22 -94.16 -53.72
N THR A 629 -74.48 -93.26 -52.77
CA THR A 629 -74.21 -91.81 -52.93
C THR A 629 -72.96 -91.39 -52.17
N THR A 630 -72.33 -90.33 -52.66
CA THR A 630 -71.16 -89.68 -52.04
C THR A 630 -71.60 -88.41 -51.32
N GLY A 631 -71.15 -88.24 -50.08
CA GLY A 631 -71.23 -86.99 -49.36
C GLY A 631 -69.86 -86.33 -49.31
N TYR A 632 -69.85 -85.00 -49.34
CA TYR A 632 -68.64 -84.20 -49.39
C TYR A 632 -68.61 -83.20 -48.23
N ILE A 633 -67.40 -82.98 -47.71
CA ILE A 633 -67.04 -81.75 -47.01
C ILE A 633 -65.95 -81.11 -47.86
N ARG A 634 -66.23 -79.97 -48.48
CA ARG A 634 -65.27 -79.21 -49.27
C ARG A 634 -64.80 -78.01 -48.47
N ILE A 635 -63.49 -77.84 -48.39
CA ILE A 635 -62.86 -76.72 -47.69
C ILE A 635 -62.13 -75.87 -48.72
N ASP A 636 -62.43 -74.57 -48.75
CA ASP A 636 -61.70 -73.56 -49.54
C ASP A 636 -61.17 -72.51 -48.57
N GLY A 637 -59.90 -72.17 -48.64
CA GLY A 637 -59.30 -71.22 -47.71
C GLY A 637 -57.82 -71.00 -48.01
N PRO A 638 -57.14 -70.23 -47.16
CA PRO A 638 -55.68 -70.22 -47.15
C PRO A 638 -55.22 -71.61 -46.66
N ILE A 639 -54.75 -72.44 -47.58
CA ILE A 639 -54.24 -73.78 -47.29
C ILE A 639 -52.72 -73.67 -47.09
N ASP A 640 -52.22 -74.26 -46.02
CA ASP A 640 -50.79 -74.24 -45.72
C ASP A 640 -49.96 -74.81 -46.89
N GLY A 641 -48.94 -74.06 -47.32
CA GLY A 641 -48.07 -74.42 -48.43
C GLY A 641 -48.64 -74.23 -49.84
N VAL A 642 -49.87 -73.72 -49.98
CA VAL A 642 -50.54 -73.50 -51.28
C VAL A 642 -50.77 -72.01 -51.51
N ASP A 643 -50.58 -71.53 -52.74
CA ASP A 643 -50.79 -70.13 -53.15
C ASP A 643 -50.07 -69.07 -52.27
N GLY A 644 -48.91 -69.43 -51.70
CA GLY A 644 -48.11 -68.55 -50.85
C GLY A 644 -48.62 -68.38 -49.42
N TYR A 645 -49.65 -69.14 -49.02
CA TYR A 645 -50.11 -69.18 -47.64
C TYR A 645 -49.23 -70.10 -46.80
N VAL A 646 -48.94 -69.63 -45.60
CA VAL A 646 -48.19 -70.37 -44.58
C VAL A 646 -48.99 -70.32 -43.29
N ASP A 647 -49.15 -71.45 -42.63
CA ASP A 647 -49.62 -71.47 -41.24
C ASP A 647 -48.62 -70.69 -40.39
N PRO A 648 -49.02 -69.54 -39.80
CA PRO A 648 -48.07 -68.75 -39.04
C PRO A 648 -47.57 -69.50 -37.80
N ALA A 649 -48.30 -70.50 -37.29
CA ALA A 649 -47.93 -71.21 -36.07
C ALA A 649 -46.55 -71.91 -36.19
N GLY A 650 -45.66 -71.64 -35.24
CA GLY A 650 -44.30 -72.20 -35.22
C GLY A 650 -43.32 -71.54 -36.19
N THR A 651 -43.70 -70.44 -36.83
CA THR A 651 -42.86 -69.71 -37.80
C THR A 651 -42.62 -68.26 -37.37
N ASP A 652 -41.58 -67.65 -37.95
CA ASP A 652 -41.30 -66.22 -37.80
C ASP A 652 -41.96 -65.46 -38.94
N ILE A 653 -42.79 -64.46 -38.61
CA ILE A 653 -43.52 -63.67 -39.59
C ILE A 653 -43.32 -62.18 -39.35
N THR A 654 -43.42 -61.37 -40.42
CA THR A 654 -43.52 -59.92 -40.27
C THR A 654 -44.97 -59.56 -39.97
N ALA A 655 -45.24 -59.10 -38.75
CA ALA A 655 -46.59 -58.73 -38.34
C ALA A 655 -46.98 -57.33 -38.83
N ASN A 656 -46.01 -56.42 -38.92
CA ASN A 656 -46.28 -55.02 -39.26
C ASN A 656 -45.02 -54.32 -39.78
N ILE A 657 -45.21 -53.36 -40.69
CA ILE A 657 -44.19 -52.39 -41.10
C ILE A 657 -44.85 -51.01 -41.06
N THR A 658 -44.26 -50.07 -40.30
CA THR A 658 -44.71 -48.68 -40.28
C THR A 658 -43.62 -47.75 -40.80
N LEU A 659 -44.06 -46.68 -41.47
CA LEU A 659 -43.20 -45.62 -41.98
C LEU A 659 -43.78 -44.29 -41.53
N THR A 660 -43.09 -43.56 -40.67
CA THR A 660 -43.55 -42.26 -40.15
C THR A 660 -42.56 -41.15 -40.53
N PRO A 661 -43.00 -39.98 -41.00
CA PRO A 661 -42.10 -38.86 -41.28
C PRO A 661 -41.29 -38.48 -40.03
N ALA A 662 -39.97 -38.39 -40.16
CA ALA A 662 -39.08 -38.08 -39.03
C ALA A 662 -38.57 -36.63 -39.10
N PHE A 663 -37.70 -36.31 -40.07
CA PHE A 663 -37.12 -34.98 -40.25
C PHE A 663 -36.76 -34.75 -41.71
N ARG A 664 -36.48 -33.50 -42.05
CA ARG A 664 -36.01 -33.08 -43.37
C ARG A 664 -34.64 -32.44 -43.22
N LEU A 665 -33.70 -32.79 -44.09
CA LEU A 665 -32.38 -32.17 -44.15
C LEU A 665 -32.46 -30.77 -44.78
N GLU A 666 -31.37 -30.00 -44.65
CA GLU A 666 -31.29 -28.65 -45.22
C GLU A 666 -31.38 -28.66 -46.76
N ASP A 667 -30.88 -29.71 -47.41
CA ASP A 667 -30.99 -29.92 -48.86
C ASP A 667 -32.41 -30.28 -49.35
N GLY A 668 -33.36 -30.45 -48.42
CA GLY A 668 -34.76 -30.79 -48.70
C GLY A 668 -35.09 -32.29 -48.65
N THR A 669 -34.11 -33.18 -48.45
CA THR A 669 -34.30 -34.63 -48.37
C THR A 669 -35.13 -35.01 -47.15
N GLN A 670 -36.23 -35.76 -47.35
CA GLN A 670 -37.12 -36.19 -46.28
C GLN A 670 -36.75 -37.60 -45.80
N TYR A 671 -36.46 -37.73 -44.51
CA TYR A 671 -36.28 -39.02 -43.85
C TYR A 671 -37.55 -39.46 -43.13
N TYR A 672 -37.74 -40.78 -43.09
CA TYR A 672 -38.81 -41.48 -42.41
C TYR A 672 -38.23 -42.46 -41.41
N LYS A 673 -38.90 -42.62 -40.26
CA LYS A 673 -38.64 -43.70 -39.32
C LYS A 673 -39.39 -44.94 -39.80
N LYS A 674 -38.65 -45.95 -40.24
CA LYS A 674 -39.16 -47.27 -40.62
C LYS A 674 -39.06 -48.20 -39.42
N VAL A 675 -40.18 -48.78 -39.01
CA VAL A 675 -40.26 -49.77 -37.93
C VAL A 675 -40.78 -51.09 -38.49
N VAL A 676 -39.98 -52.14 -38.39
CA VAL A 676 -40.35 -53.49 -38.81
C VAL A 676 -40.58 -54.34 -37.56
N THR A 677 -41.76 -54.93 -37.44
CA THR A 677 -42.14 -55.84 -36.35
C THR A 677 -42.16 -57.26 -36.87
N GLN A 678 -41.15 -58.05 -36.51
CA GLN A 678 -41.12 -59.49 -36.72
C GLN A 678 -41.54 -60.19 -35.43
N ILE A 679 -42.41 -61.20 -35.53
CA ILE A 679 -42.87 -61.97 -34.38
C ILE A 679 -42.56 -63.45 -34.57
N LYS A 680 -42.20 -64.11 -33.48
CA LYS A 680 -42.06 -65.57 -33.39
C LYS A 680 -43.36 -66.15 -32.90
N VAL A 681 -44.11 -66.81 -33.77
CA VAL A 681 -45.41 -67.36 -33.42
C VAL A 681 -45.21 -68.73 -32.78
N PRO A 682 -45.77 -68.98 -31.58
CA PRO A 682 -45.69 -70.29 -30.95
C PRO A 682 -46.25 -71.41 -31.85
N ALA A 683 -45.66 -72.60 -31.77
CA ALA A 683 -46.20 -73.79 -32.43
C ALA A 683 -47.57 -74.17 -31.83
N ARG A 684 -48.41 -74.83 -32.63
CA ARG A 684 -49.66 -75.43 -32.13
C ARG A 684 -49.33 -76.53 -31.12
N GLY A 685 -50.10 -76.61 -30.05
CA GLY A 685 -49.97 -77.60 -28.98
C GLY A 685 -50.78 -78.87 -29.23
#